data_AF-A0A1E1MG03-F1
#
_entry.id   AF-A0A1E1MG03-F1
#
_cell.length_a   1.000
_cell.length_b   1.000
_cell.length_c   1.000
_cell.angle_alpha   90.00
_cell.angle_beta   90.00
_cell.angle_gamma   90.00
#
_symmetry.space_group_name_H-M   'P 1'
#
loop_
_entity.id
_entity.type
_entity.pdbx_description
1 polymer ?
#
loop_
_entity_poly.entity_id
_entity_poly.type
_entity_poly.pdbx_seq_one_letter_code
_entity_poly.pdbx_strand_id
1 'polypeptide(L)'
;MVLESRGATVHNAMVGKKVPHPPSANFHDDILPPAKRLKTFESTDGDDLREGSENEAAPPSPKGFRDEIPDSDDDDESGLDEPHITKRPTELESALPPVKTDKDAIDEYEAMRAAEEVPEDLKGRLTQRTWIRGRSSIYVDAFNLALETVLEDESHLFDEKEMEVFNQWRQLEYEAQYLYVRLFLRKTATWHRISRLGYYSDISDLPEAARILQSDRSLPESSAPTQVNPAEIAPPDGTVLEFTFSFADCSDGIITTLEEASSLLNLEEVRGLAKEAKVQGKNKTGLLKALLSMSQRQSGLGWVGLKRSDSQGSIASEKGDEEEDTKDSISDSNRDNHFLRKILATTGSCIRLSLPTLKLFERVHLVFYRSTEWTDKSLTTIILARISRRNFPEYIVSRSQNIFPSRADLLEFEASLRTQFRVDNILELNGNPSKTGLDTVLAIFDEVYPRWKILLGEEQRKEDRVYESGEGAYLRRFSPAWVYTRIVHKSTYVLGRYKMHEREHAITSELLGQHLFHAARRGAWYQRKALLEEHYMHAIQPPPGISNVEQQKKHWKWISLKTCEAGLQDKDCHTIYHYDLQKRIRKLEKGLKIPKREQHDFGHVLLSKPIEVSVEGIQIKKEYPPSRRSSTHGEEKQRSTKTIWVDEAEGGGECSVEAMCLSNYRSRGFKGYHAEGGIVRTLFAYLFYDVLFVYIPNVFQTAYQTCPLDLHTDAFFPSRASEINHRLVEIENGSAADIIRTVDTREREKRTCAIGLNWDFELDDLLEIVSCFDGQALAIVCKVMAEEYRVRGGGMPDLFLWDVEKKQVVFSEVKSENDRLSDTQRLWIHVLTGAGIRVELCNAVAKDARITAVG
;
A
#
# COMPACT_ATOMS: atom_id res chain seq x y z
N MET A 1 21.99 31.93 -20.98
CA MET A 1 22.37 33.34 -21.22
C MET A 1 22.24 34.10 -19.92
N VAL A 2 23.33 34.72 -19.45
CA VAL A 2 23.44 35.40 -18.16
C VAL A 2 22.95 36.84 -18.30
N LEU A 3 22.07 37.31 -17.40
CA LEU A 3 21.66 38.70 -17.31
C LEU A 3 22.04 39.29 -15.95
N GLU A 4 23.00 40.21 -16.00
CA GLU A 4 23.47 41.02 -14.87
C GLU A 4 22.48 42.15 -14.53
N SER A 5 22.48 42.55 -13.26
CA SER A 5 21.65 43.61 -12.69
C SER A 5 22.26 45.02 -12.91
N ARG A 6 21.42 45.99 -13.25
CA ARG A 6 21.78 47.42 -13.26
C ARG A 6 21.06 48.18 -12.14
N GLY A 7 21.86 48.92 -11.39
CA GLY A 7 21.52 49.56 -10.12
C GLY A 7 20.70 50.86 -10.20
N ALA A 8 20.42 51.34 -8.98
CA ALA A 8 19.57 52.46 -8.63
C ALA A 8 20.04 53.82 -9.16
N THR A 9 19.08 54.71 -9.42
CA THR A 9 19.29 56.16 -9.45
C THR A 9 18.24 56.88 -8.61
N VAL A 10 18.75 57.81 -7.82
CA VAL A 10 18.08 58.68 -6.86
C VAL A 10 17.62 59.95 -7.58
N HIS A 11 16.38 60.39 -7.37
CA HIS A 11 16.10 61.83 -7.38
C HIS A 11 14.95 62.21 -6.43
N ASN A 12 15.21 63.30 -5.71
CA ASN A 12 14.61 63.79 -4.48
C ASN A 12 13.20 64.41 -4.55
N ALA A 13 12.52 64.28 -3.39
CA ALA A 13 11.83 65.30 -2.58
C ALA A 13 10.75 66.23 -3.18
N MET A 14 9.57 66.28 -2.54
CA MET A 14 9.26 67.29 -1.50
C MET A 14 7.79 67.24 -1.00
N VAL A 15 7.64 67.46 0.32
CA VAL A 15 6.53 68.16 1.03
C VAL A 15 5.16 67.45 1.05
N GLY A 16 4.51 67.12 2.17
CA GLY A 16 4.53 67.71 3.51
C GLY A 16 3.16 68.33 3.81
N LYS A 17 2.28 67.63 4.53
CA LYS A 17 1.19 68.20 5.35
C LYS A 17 0.53 67.12 6.23
N LYS A 18 0.68 67.28 7.55
CA LYS A 18 -0.06 66.58 8.62
C LYS A 18 -1.36 67.34 8.92
N VAL A 19 -2.46 66.62 9.17
CA VAL A 19 -3.65 67.09 9.90
C VAL A 19 -4.27 65.86 10.63
N PRO A 20 -5.15 66.01 11.65
CA PRO A 20 -4.91 65.52 13.01
C PRO A 20 -5.82 64.35 13.41
N HIS A 21 -5.39 63.54 14.39
CA HIS A 21 -6.25 62.57 15.10
C HIS A 21 -7.05 63.24 16.23
N PRO A 22 -8.29 62.78 16.47
CA PRO A 22 -8.77 62.55 17.84
C PRO A 22 -9.61 61.24 17.95
N PRO A 23 -10.11 60.86 19.13
CA PRO A 23 -9.43 60.14 20.20
C PRO A 23 -9.89 58.67 20.32
N SER A 24 -9.07 57.85 20.98
CA SER A 24 -9.30 56.46 21.36
C SER A 24 -10.51 56.29 22.29
N ALA A 25 -11.36 55.30 21.99
CA ALA A 25 -12.25 54.66 22.96
C ALA A 25 -11.88 53.17 23.06
N ASN A 26 -11.69 52.74 24.30
CA ASN A 26 -11.10 51.48 24.74
C ASN A 26 -11.95 50.26 24.31
N PHE A 27 -11.31 49.25 23.73
CA PHE A 27 -11.82 47.88 23.68
C PHE A 27 -11.10 47.06 24.75
N HIS A 28 -11.89 46.39 25.58
CA HIS A 28 -11.43 45.39 26.54
C HIS A 28 -10.83 44.18 25.79
N ASP A 29 -9.69 43.72 26.30
CA ASP A 29 -9.11 42.41 26.01
C ASP A 29 -10.09 41.31 26.44
N ASP A 30 -10.40 40.41 25.52
CA ASP A 30 -10.74 39.00 25.80
C ASP A 30 -10.25 38.14 24.62
N ILE A 31 -8.98 37.78 24.71
CA ILE A 31 -8.44 36.42 24.64
C ILE A 31 -9.23 35.42 23.73
N LEU A 32 -8.56 35.06 22.62
CA LEU A 32 -8.70 33.88 21.73
C LEU A 32 -9.71 33.95 20.56
N PRO A 33 -9.22 34.05 19.31
CA PRO A 33 -9.98 33.64 18.14
C PRO A 33 -9.89 32.11 17.90
N PRO A 34 -10.92 31.50 17.29
CA PRO A 34 -11.18 30.06 17.30
C PRO A 34 -10.20 29.25 16.43
N ALA A 35 -10.02 27.98 16.79
CA ALA A 35 -9.14 27.03 16.12
C ALA A 35 -9.52 26.82 14.64
N LYS A 36 -8.80 27.50 13.73
CA LYS A 36 -8.85 27.20 12.30
C LYS A 36 -8.08 25.91 11.99
N ARG A 37 -8.85 24.93 11.54
CA ARG A 37 -8.49 23.64 10.94
C ARG A 37 -7.37 23.80 9.89
N LEU A 38 -6.20 23.22 10.15
CA LEU A 38 -5.18 22.97 9.14
C LEU A 38 -5.48 21.59 8.53
N LYS A 39 -6.00 21.57 7.31
CA LYS A 39 -6.12 20.36 6.50
C LYS A 39 -4.71 19.90 6.09
N THR A 40 -4.42 18.63 6.30
CA THR A 40 -3.35 17.88 5.64
C THR A 40 -3.56 17.84 4.14
N PHE A 41 -2.47 17.72 3.37
CA PHE A 41 -2.50 17.61 1.91
C PHE A 41 -3.22 16.33 1.48
N GLU A 42 -4.51 16.47 1.23
CA GLU A 42 -5.38 15.80 0.26
C GLU A 42 -6.74 16.50 0.46
N SER A 43 -7.08 17.45 -0.42
CA SER A 43 -8.36 18.17 -0.58
C SER A 43 -8.13 19.66 -0.86
N THR A 44 -8.15 20.01 -2.16
CA THR A 44 -8.34 21.37 -2.67
C THR A 44 -9.83 21.66 -2.76
N ASP A 45 -10.31 22.66 -2.01
CA ASP A 45 -11.15 23.76 -2.53
C ASP A 45 -11.56 24.71 -1.40
N GLY A 46 -11.66 25.97 -1.76
CA GLY A 46 -12.39 27.00 -1.02
C GLY A 46 -13.46 27.57 -1.94
N ASP A 47 -14.58 28.01 -1.37
CA ASP A 47 -15.16 29.31 -1.71
C ASP A 47 -16.35 29.68 -0.79
N ASP A 48 -16.50 31.00 -0.71
CA ASP A 48 -17.69 31.84 -0.56
C ASP A 48 -18.77 31.62 0.52
N LEU A 49 -19.08 32.78 1.12
CA LEU A 49 -20.01 33.07 2.20
C LEU A 49 -21.47 33.02 1.73
N ARG A 50 -22.32 32.27 2.44
CA ARG A 50 -23.73 32.62 2.71
C ARG A 50 -24.16 32.11 4.10
N GLU A 51 -24.85 32.99 4.84
CA GLU A 51 -25.37 32.79 6.19
C GLU A 51 -26.59 31.86 6.24
N GLY A 52 -26.78 31.14 7.36
CA GLY A 52 -28.11 30.67 7.78
C GLY A 52 -28.21 29.35 8.56
N SER A 53 -28.46 29.48 9.87
CA SER A 53 -29.21 28.59 10.80
C SER A 53 -28.60 27.29 11.35
N GLU A 54 -28.69 27.19 12.68
CA GLU A 54 -28.27 26.10 13.57
C GLU A 54 -29.33 24.96 13.65
N ASN A 55 -28.89 23.69 13.57
CA ASN A 55 -29.20 22.56 14.47
C ASN A 55 -29.00 21.18 13.79
N GLU A 56 -28.54 20.23 14.62
CA GLU A 56 -28.58 18.75 14.51
C GLU A 56 -27.42 17.91 13.93
N ALA A 57 -26.99 16.98 14.80
CA ALA A 57 -26.38 15.64 14.69
C ALA A 57 -25.62 15.18 13.42
N ALA A 58 -24.40 14.67 13.65
CA ALA A 58 -23.50 14.10 12.65
C ALA A 58 -23.86 12.65 12.25
N PRO A 59 -23.88 12.31 10.93
CA PRO A 59 -24.02 10.94 10.44
C PRO A 59 -22.65 10.27 10.11
N PRO A 60 -22.59 8.92 10.03
CA PRO A 60 -21.37 8.16 9.75
C PRO A 60 -21.00 8.09 8.25
N SER A 61 -19.70 7.92 7.98
CA SER A 61 -19.03 7.85 6.66
C SER A 61 -19.21 6.51 5.91
N PRO A 62 -19.09 6.50 4.57
CA PRO A 62 -19.46 5.35 3.72
C PRO A 62 -18.32 4.33 3.54
N LYS A 63 -18.70 3.05 3.48
CA LYS A 63 -17.85 1.88 3.23
C LYS A 63 -17.61 1.66 1.73
N GLY A 64 -16.39 1.24 1.37
CA GLY A 64 -15.97 0.92 0.01
C GLY A 64 -16.74 -0.25 -0.64
N PHE A 65 -16.81 -0.20 -1.96
CA PHE A 65 -17.47 -1.17 -2.83
C PHE A 65 -16.77 -2.54 -2.81
N ARG A 66 -17.58 -3.59 -2.77
CA ARG A 66 -17.21 -5.00 -2.94
C ARG A 66 -17.56 -5.42 -4.38
N ASP A 67 -16.64 -6.08 -5.06
CA ASP A 67 -16.97 -6.94 -6.21
C ASP A 67 -17.58 -8.25 -5.69
N GLU A 68 -18.76 -8.59 -6.21
CA GLU A 68 -19.47 -9.84 -5.94
C GLU A 68 -19.27 -10.81 -7.13
N ILE A 69 -18.80 -12.02 -6.86
CA ILE A 69 -18.99 -13.22 -7.70
C ILE A 69 -19.65 -14.29 -6.81
N PRO A 70 -20.61 -15.08 -7.32
CA PRO A 70 -21.58 -15.84 -6.50
C PRO A 70 -21.06 -17.19 -5.97
N ASP A 71 -21.69 -17.60 -4.86
CA ASP A 71 -21.63 -18.86 -4.09
C ASP A 71 -20.98 -20.11 -4.71
N SER A 72 -20.08 -20.72 -3.94
CA SER A 72 -20.07 -22.17 -3.72
C SER A 72 -19.84 -22.47 -2.24
N ASP A 73 -20.76 -23.24 -1.66
CA ASP A 73 -20.86 -23.61 -0.25
C ASP A 73 -19.63 -24.32 0.35
N ASP A 74 -19.58 -24.28 1.68
CA ASP A 74 -18.77 -25.05 2.65
C ASP A 74 -17.37 -24.51 3.03
N ASP A 75 -17.32 -23.70 4.10
CA ASP A 75 -16.85 -24.15 5.43
C ASP A 75 -16.84 -22.99 6.46
N ASP A 76 -17.54 -23.20 7.58
CA ASP A 76 -17.68 -22.27 8.70
C ASP A 76 -16.35 -22.07 9.47
N GLU A 77 -15.59 -21.01 9.17
CA GLU A 77 -14.51 -20.50 10.04
C GLU A 77 -14.89 -19.16 10.69
N SER A 78 -15.65 -19.23 11.78
CA SER A 78 -15.81 -18.09 12.69
C SER A 78 -14.58 -17.96 13.61
N GLY A 79 -13.63 -17.11 13.23
CA GLY A 79 -12.45 -16.73 14.02
C GLY A 79 -12.02 -15.30 13.72
N LEU A 80 -12.08 -14.44 14.75
CA LEU A 80 -11.52 -13.08 14.85
C LEU A 80 -11.23 -12.39 13.50
N ASP A 81 -12.17 -11.57 13.04
CA ASP A 81 -11.95 -10.59 11.99
C ASP A 81 -10.93 -9.54 12.49
N GLU A 82 -9.63 -9.84 12.37
CA GLU A 82 -8.68 -8.77 12.05
C GLU A 82 -9.13 -8.13 10.74
N PRO A 83 -8.98 -6.80 10.58
CA PRO A 83 -9.31 -6.17 9.31
C PRO A 83 -8.57 -6.92 8.21
N HIS A 84 -9.31 -7.50 7.27
CA HIS A 84 -8.76 -8.03 6.02
C HIS A 84 -8.05 -6.87 5.32
N ILE A 85 -6.79 -6.64 5.66
CA ILE A 85 -5.88 -5.85 4.86
C ILE A 85 -5.75 -6.70 3.59
N THR A 86 -6.40 -6.26 2.52
CA THR A 86 -6.13 -6.79 1.18
C THR A 86 -4.63 -6.66 0.96
N LYS A 87 -3.89 -7.77 1.10
CA LYS A 87 -2.44 -7.80 0.88
C LYS A 87 -2.19 -7.29 -0.54
N ARG A 88 -1.37 -6.25 -0.68
CA ARG A 88 -1.05 -5.69 -1.99
C ARG A 88 -0.10 -6.66 -2.71
N PRO A 89 -0.18 -6.75 -4.04
CA PRO A 89 0.75 -7.57 -4.79
C PRO A 89 2.17 -7.01 -4.63
N THR A 90 3.15 -7.91 -4.54
CA THR A 90 4.57 -7.54 -4.52
C THR A 90 4.98 -6.92 -5.86
N GLU A 91 6.15 -6.27 -5.91
CA GLU A 91 6.64 -5.67 -7.16
C GLU A 91 6.94 -6.73 -8.22
N LEU A 92 7.48 -7.87 -7.79
CA LEU A 92 7.67 -9.00 -8.68
C LEU A 92 6.35 -9.57 -9.17
N GLU A 93 5.36 -9.75 -8.28
CA GLU A 93 4.01 -10.19 -8.70
C GLU A 93 3.37 -9.22 -9.70
N SER A 94 3.54 -7.91 -9.48
CA SER A 94 3.01 -6.88 -10.37
C SER A 94 3.72 -6.85 -11.73
N ALA A 95 4.98 -7.26 -11.77
CA ALA A 95 5.76 -7.37 -12.99
C ALA A 95 5.52 -8.69 -13.74
N LEU A 96 4.96 -9.71 -13.11
CA LEU A 96 4.63 -10.98 -13.73
C LEU A 96 3.22 -10.93 -14.37
N PRO A 97 2.96 -11.77 -15.38
CA PRO A 97 1.64 -11.83 -16.00
C PRO A 97 0.59 -12.19 -14.95
N PRO A 98 -0.68 -11.76 -15.12
CA PRO A 98 -1.77 -12.32 -14.33
C PRO A 98 -1.90 -13.80 -14.68
N VAL A 99 -1.34 -14.66 -13.82
CA VAL A 99 -1.46 -16.11 -13.95
C VAL A 99 -2.62 -16.58 -13.10
N LYS A 100 -3.38 -17.54 -13.63
CA LYS A 100 -4.37 -18.23 -12.81
C LYS A 100 -3.62 -19.03 -11.77
N THR A 101 -3.77 -18.66 -10.50
CA THR A 101 -3.27 -19.43 -9.36
C THR A 101 -4.39 -20.28 -8.76
N ASP A 102 -5.39 -20.63 -9.59
CA ASP A 102 -6.50 -21.47 -9.20
C ASP A 102 -6.04 -22.94 -9.14
N LYS A 103 -6.89 -23.77 -8.54
CA LYS A 103 -6.60 -25.17 -8.31
C LYS A 103 -6.26 -25.90 -9.61
N ASP A 104 -6.97 -25.59 -10.70
CA ASP A 104 -6.77 -26.20 -12.02
C ASP A 104 -5.35 -25.97 -12.57
N ALA A 105 -4.81 -24.75 -12.44
CA ALA A 105 -3.45 -24.44 -12.91
C ALA A 105 -2.37 -25.15 -12.07
N ILE A 106 -2.61 -25.31 -10.77
CA ILE A 106 -1.73 -26.04 -9.86
C ILE A 106 -1.76 -27.55 -10.21
N ASP A 107 -2.95 -28.10 -10.40
CA ASP A 107 -3.16 -29.51 -10.75
C ASP A 107 -2.49 -29.84 -12.11
N GLU A 108 -2.52 -28.93 -13.08
CA GLU A 108 -1.83 -29.10 -14.38
C GLU A 108 -0.30 -29.19 -14.21
N TYR A 109 0.30 -28.33 -13.39
CA TYR A 109 1.73 -28.40 -13.10
C TYR A 109 2.12 -29.71 -12.40
N GLU A 110 1.37 -30.07 -11.36
CA GLU A 110 1.66 -31.27 -10.57
C GLU A 110 1.51 -32.53 -11.44
N ALA A 111 0.55 -32.55 -12.38
CA ALA A 111 0.42 -33.61 -13.38
C ALA A 111 1.60 -33.67 -14.36
N MET A 112 2.11 -32.51 -14.82
CA MET A 112 3.27 -32.42 -15.71
C MET A 112 4.55 -32.90 -15.03
N ARG A 113 4.83 -32.45 -13.80
CA ARG A 113 6.01 -32.87 -13.03
C ARG A 113 5.97 -34.36 -12.70
N ALA A 114 4.81 -34.87 -12.28
CA ALA A 114 4.63 -36.31 -12.04
C ALA A 114 4.87 -37.16 -13.30
N ALA A 115 4.71 -36.60 -14.51
CA ALA A 115 4.98 -37.29 -15.76
C ALA A 115 6.47 -37.31 -16.16
N GLU A 116 7.29 -36.37 -15.68
CA GLU A 116 8.73 -36.29 -15.98
C GLU A 116 9.57 -37.28 -15.15
N GLU A 117 9.07 -37.78 -14.01
CA GLU A 117 9.79 -38.72 -13.13
C GLU A 117 9.66 -40.21 -13.51
N VAL A 118 9.08 -40.56 -14.66
CA VAL A 118 8.90 -41.97 -15.06
C VAL A 118 9.93 -42.37 -16.13
N PRO A 119 10.85 -43.31 -15.85
CA PRO A 119 11.77 -43.85 -16.86
C PRO A 119 11.02 -44.43 -18.08
N GLU A 120 11.58 -44.26 -19.28
CA GLU A 120 10.95 -44.56 -20.59
C GLU A 120 10.47 -46.03 -20.82
N ASP A 121 10.78 -46.98 -19.92
CA ASP A 121 10.55 -48.41 -20.15
C ASP A 121 9.19 -48.96 -19.66
N LEU A 122 8.23 -48.08 -19.34
CA LEU A 122 6.90 -48.49 -18.87
C LEU A 122 5.73 -47.92 -19.69
N LYS A 123 5.93 -47.80 -21.01
CA LYS A 123 4.88 -47.51 -22.01
C LYS A 123 3.75 -48.57 -22.10
N GLY A 124 3.80 -49.64 -21.30
CA GLY A 124 2.84 -50.76 -21.34
C GLY A 124 1.65 -50.71 -20.38
N ARG A 125 1.46 -49.68 -19.53
CA ARG A 125 0.34 -49.63 -18.56
C ARG A 125 -0.58 -48.42 -18.73
N LEU A 126 -0.89 -48.09 -19.98
CA LEU A 126 -1.64 -46.90 -20.40
C LEU A 126 -3.17 -46.98 -20.18
N THR A 127 -3.66 -47.74 -19.19
CA THR A 127 -5.08 -47.79 -18.84
C THR A 127 -5.22 -47.69 -17.33
N GLN A 128 -5.70 -46.54 -16.85
CA GLN A 128 -5.79 -46.08 -15.45
C GLN A 128 -4.54 -45.35 -14.94
N ARG A 129 -4.42 -44.08 -15.34
CA ARG A 129 -3.44 -43.12 -14.79
C ARG A 129 -4.01 -42.50 -13.52
N THR A 130 -3.63 -43.03 -12.36
CA THR A 130 -3.73 -42.34 -11.07
C THR A 130 -2.40 -41.65 -10.80
N TRP A 131 -2.45 -40.33 -10.59
CA TRP A 131 -1.39 -39.53 -9.99
C TRP A 131 -0.81 -40.22 -8.74
N ILE A 132 0.52 -40.20 -8.57
CA ILE A 132 1.19 -40.76 -7.39
C ILE A 132 1.38 -39.63 -6.36
N ARG A 133 0.46 -39.64 -5.41
CA ARG A 133 0.33 -38.77 -4.24
C ARG A 133 1.62 -38.73 -3.40
N GLY A 134 2.11 -37.53 -3.04
CA GLY A 134 3.22 -37.34 -2.08
C GLY A 134 4.65 -37.27 -2.64
N ARG A 135 4.87 -37.00 -3.94
CA ARG A 135 6.22 -36.89 -4.53
C ARG A 135 6.65 -35.51 -5.05
N SER A 136 5.73 -34.66 -5.51
CA SER A 136 6.06 -33.32 -6.01
C SER A 136 4.87 -32.37 -5.82
N SER A 137 5.13 -31.14 -5.40
CA SER A 137 4.12 -30.11 -5.19
C SER A 137 4.73 -28.78 -5.53
N ILE A 138 3.98 -27.98 -6.29
CA ILE A 138 4.45 -26.67 -6.76
C ILE A 138 4.89 -25.76 -5.62
N TYR A 139 4.26 -25.90 -4.45
CA TYR A 139 4.55 -25.09 -3.29
C TYR A 139 5.93 -25.41 -2.72
N VAL A 140 6.27 -26.70 -2.60
CA VAL A 140 7.56 -27.14 -2.08
C VAL A 140 8.67 -26.82 -3.08
N ASP A 141 8.42 -27.04 -4.36
CA ASP A 141 9.37 -26.71 -5.43
C ASP A 141 9.66 -25.21 -5.47
N ALA A 142 8.62 -24.37 -5.37
CA ALA A 142 8.77 -22.92 -5.29
C ALA A 142 9.57 -22.47 -4.07
N PHE A 143 9.30 -23.07 -2.92
CA PHE A 143 9.98 -22.76 -1.68
C PHE A 143 11.47 -23.12 -1.76
N ASN A 144 11.79 -24.33 -2.24
CA ASN A 144 13.16 -24.77 -2.40
C ASN A 144 13.90 -23.98 -3.49
N LEU A 145 13.24 -23.64 -4.60
CA LEU A 145 13.82 -22.76 -5.62
C LEU A 145 14.24 -21.40 -5.04
N ALA A 146 13.38 -20.80 -4.23
CA ALA A 146 13.69 -19.53 -3.58
C ALA A 146 14.88 -19.66 -2.62
N LEU A 147 14.88 -20.70 -1.78
CA LEU A 147 15.95 -20.97 -0.83
C LEU A 147 17.29 -21.24 -1.52
N GLU A 148 17.32 -22.14 -2.51
CA GLU A 148 18.54 -22.51 -3.22
C GLU A 148 19.13 -21.32 -3.97
N THR A 149 18.30 -20.54 -4.67
CA THR A 149 18.76 -19.34 -5.37
C THR A 149 19.43 -18.35 -4.40
N VAL A 150 18.83 -18.12 -3.22
CA VAL A 150 19.40 -17.21 -2.21
C VAL A 150 20.69 -17.77 -1.62
N LEU A 151 20.77 -19.07 -1.37
CA LEU A 151 21.98 -19.69 -0.80
C LEU A 151 23.13 -19.81 -1.79
N GLU A 152 22.87 -19.93 -3.09
CA GLU A 152 23.91 -19.94 -4.13
C GLU A 152 24.55 -18.57 -4.30
N ASP A 153 23.73 -17.51 -4.25
CA ASP A 153 24.13 -16.15 -4.60
C ASP A 153 24.43 -15.27 -3.37
N GLU A 154 23.77 -15.48 -2.24
CA GLU A 154 23.64 -14.51 -1.14
C GLU A 154 23.84 -15.16 0.25
N SER A 155 24.58 -16.27 0.33
CA SER A 155 24.81 -16.99 1.60
C SER A 155 25.54 -16.17 2.68
N HIS A 156 26.30 -15.14 2.29
CA HIS A 156 27.01 -14.23 3.22
C HIS A 156 26.06 -13.39 4.10
N LEU A 157 24.76 -13.40 3.80
CA LEU A 157 23.73 -12.71 4.56
C LEU A 157 23.26 -13.49 5.80
N PHE A 158 23.70 -14.73 5.97
CA PHE A 158 23.26 -15.63 7.04
C PHE A 158 24.45 -16.07 7.91
N ASP A 159 24.20 -16.23 9.21
CA ASP A 159 25.21 -16.69 10.16
C ASP A 159 25.31 -18.22 10.25
N GLU A 160 26.23 -18.74 11.08
CA GLU A 160 26.49 -20.17 11.18
C GLU A 160 25.28 -20.97 11.70
N LYS A 161 24.46 -20.37 12.58
CA LYS A 161 23.24 -21.01 13.10
C LYS A 161 22.17 -21.08 12.02
N GLU A 162 21.96 -19.97 11.31
CA GLU A 162 20.99 -19.88 10.22
C GLU A 162 21.32 -20.85 9.08
N MET A 163 22.60 -20.95 8.72
CA MET A 163 23.07 -21.91 7.72
C MET A 163 22.84 -23.37 8.14
N GLU A 164 22.99 -23.68 9.43
CA GLU A 164 22.70 -25.03 9.92
C GLU A 164 21.21 -25.38 9.87
N VAL A 165 20.32 -24.42 10.13
CA VAL A 165 18.88 -24.61 9.94
C VAL A 165 18.57 -25.01 8.48
N PHE A 166 19.20 -24.34 7.51
CA PHE A 166 19.01 -24.68 6.08
C PHE A 166 19.59 -26.05 5.71
N ASN A 167 20.73 -26.44 6.28
CA ASN A 167 21.28 -27.78 6.09
C ASN A 167 20.33 -28.86 6.61
N GLN A 168 19.73 -28.64 7.78
CA GLN A 168 18.78 -29.58 8.37
C GLN A 168 17.45 -29.60 7.60
N TRP A 169 17.02 -28.47 7.03
CA TRP A 169 15.87 -28.42 6.12
C TRP A 169 16.06 -29.35 4.91
N ARG A 170 17.24 -29.31 4.26
CA ARG A 170 17.58 -30.18 3.12
C ARG A 170 17.58 -31.67 3.46
N GLN A 171 17.77 -32.02 4.73
CA GLN A 171 17.77 -33.40 5.22
C GLN A 171 16.38 -33.90 5.65
N LEU A 172 15.37 -33.01 5.71
CA LEU A 172 14.02 -33.42 6.05
C LEU A 172 13.41 -34.29 4.96
N GLU A 173 12.56 -35.21 5.39
CA GLU A 173 11.72 -35.98 4.49
C GLU A 173 10.72 -35.06 3.77
N TYR A 174 10.38 -35.43 2.53
CA TYR A 174 9.50 -34.63 1.68
C TYR A 174 8.13 -34.35 2.33
N GLU A 175 7.53 -35.34 3.00
CA GLU A 175 6.24 -35.16 3.68
C GLU A 175 6.30 -34.11 4.80
N ALA A 176 7.43 -34.03 5.52
CA ALA A 176 7.66 -33.03 6.55
C ALA A 176 7.88 -31.63 5.94
N GLN A 177 8.65 -31.53 4.84
CA GLN A 177 8.79 -30.28 4.09
C GLN A 177 7.45 -29.79 3.55
N TYR A 178 6.66 -30.70 2.96
CA TYR A 178 5.32 -30.41 2.47
C TYR A 178 4.42 -29.87 3.59
N LEU A 179 4.38 -30.54 4.74
CA LEU A 179 3.61 -30.07 5.89
C LEU A 179 4.05 -28.66 6.33
N TYR A 180 5.37 -28.42 6.44
CA TYR A 180 5.91 -27.12 6.82
C TYR A 180 5.49 -26.03 5.83
N VAL A 181 5.71 -26.23 4.52
CA VAL A 181 5.37 -25.25 3.48
C VAL A 181 3.87 -24.98 3.46
N ARG A 182 3.03 -26.01 3.63
CA ARG A 182 1.57 -25.83 3.68
C ARG A 182 1.10 -25.06 4.93
N LEU A 183 1.82 -25.15 6.05
CA LEU A 183 1.57 -24.32 7.23
C LEU A 183 2.14 -22.90 7.06
N PHE A 184 3.28 -22.77 6.38
CA PHE A 184 3.92 -21.48 6.07
C PHE A 184 3.03 -20.61 5.16
N LEU A 185 2.26 -21.26 4.28
CA LEU A 185 1.25 -20.64 3.41
C LEU A 185 -0.10 -20.35 4.09
N ARG A 186 -0.29 -20.71 5.37
CA ARG A 186 -1.50 -20.36 6.13
C ARG A 186 -1.26 -19.11 6.96
N LYS A 187 -2.25 -18.70 7.77
CA LYS A 187 -2.07 -17.64 8.79
C LYS A 187 -0.92 -18.02 9.72
N THR A 188 0.24 -17.39 9.49
CA THR A 188 1.50 -17.70 10.16
C THR A 188 1.39 -17.44 11.67
N ALA A 189 2.01 -18.32 12.47
CA ALA A 189 1.99 -18.30 13.94
C ALA A 189 0.66 -18.67 14.65
N THR A 190 -0.30 -19.32 13.97
CA THR A 190 -1.47 -19.89 14.64
C THR A 190 -1.31 -21.39 14.93
N TRP A 191 -1.94 -21.84 16.02
CA TRP A 191 -1.98 -23.26 16.38
C TRP A 191 -3.00 -24.01 15.53
N HIS A 192 -2.57 -25.15 14.99
CA HIS A 192 -3.40 -26.04 14.19
C HIS A 192 -3.53 -27.40 14.86
N ARG A 193 -4.75 -27.94 14.92
CA ARG A 193 -4.99 -29.31 15.40
C ARG A 193 -4.53 -30.29 14.33
N ILE A 194 -3.62 -31.20 14.69
CA ILE A 194 -3.09 -32.17 13.73
C ILE A 194 -4.23 -33.03 13.15
N SER A 195 -5.18 -33.45 13.99
CA SER A 195 -6.35 -34.25 13.57
C SER A 195 -7.28 -33.55 12.55
N ARG A 196 -7.22 -32.22 12.42
CA ARG A 196 -8.04 -31.46 11.48
C ARG A 196 -7.28 -30.98 10.24
N LEU A 197 -5.97 -31.24 10.16
CA LEU A 197 -5.23 -30.94 8.94
C LEU A 197 -5.67 -31.94 7.86
N GLY A 198 -6.47 -31.48 6.90
CA GLY A 198 -7.00 -32.29 5.79
C GLY A 198 -5.96 -32.74 4.76
N TYR A 199 -4.71 -32.92 5.16
CA TYR A 199 -3.59 -33.29 4.29
C TYR A 199 -3.34 -34.80 4.21
N TYR A 200 -4.26 -35.63 4.72
CA TYR A 200 -4.29 -37.10 4.52
C TYR A 200 -4.26 -37.51 3.05
N SER A 201 -4.54 -36.52 2.20
CA SER A 201 -4.25 -36.54 0.80
C SER A 201 -2.76 -36.79 0.57
N ASP A 202 -1.90 -35.80 0.83
CA ASP A 202 -0.55 -35.74 0.30
C ASP A 202 0.51 -36.24 1.28
N ILE A 203 0.10 -36.53 2.51
CA ILE A 203 0.95 -37.02 3.60
C ILE A 203 0.44 -38.39 4.05
N SER A 204 1.32 -39.39 4.04
CA SER A 204 0.99 -40.76 4.39
C SER A 204 0.77 -40.91 5.90
N ASP A 205 1.66 -40.31 6.71
CA ASP A 205 1.58 -40.29 8.17
C ASP A 205 1.74 -38.87 8.71
N LEU A 206 0.61 -38.20 8.89
CA LEU A 206 0.58 -36.82 9.35
C LEU A 206 1.12 -36.64 10.79
N PRO A 207 0.76 -37.50 11.78
CA PRO A 207 1.40 -37.48 13.09
C PRO A 207 2.93 -37.60 13.04
N GLU A 208 3.47 -38.48 12.21
CA GLU A 208 4.92 -38.66 12.11
C GLU A 208 5.60 -37.44 11.46
N ALA A 209 5.05 -36.91 10.37
CA ALA A 209 5.55 -35.68 9.74
C ALA A 209 5.55 -34.50 10.72
N ALA A 210 4.50 -34.37 11.54
CA ALA A 210 4.43 -33.34 12.59
C ALA A 210 5.49 -33.58 13.68
N ARG A 211 5.68 -34.82 14.13
CA ARG A 211 6.70 -35.20 15.11
C ARG A 211 8.11 -34.88 14.63
N ILE A 212 8.40 -35.13 13.34
CA ILE A 212 9.68 -34.75 12.72
C ILE A 212 9.87 -33.24 12.80
N LEU A 213 8.87 -32.42 12.43
CA LEU A 213 9.02 -30.95 12.52
C LEU A 213 9.20 -30.46 13.97
N GLN A 214 8.58 -31.15 14.93
CA GLN A 214 8.61 -30.82 16.36
C GLN A 214 9.85 -31.30 17.11
N SER A 215 10.70 -32.13 16.51
CA SER A 215 11.89 -32.65 17.19
C SER A 215 12.91 -31.53 17.45
N ASP A 216 13.48 -31.49 18.65
CA ASP A 216 14.58 -30.59 18.98
C ASP A 216 15.86 -30.97 18.23
N ARG A 217 16.55 -29.95 17.71
CA ARG A 217 17.79 -30.08 16.96
C ARG A 217 18.83 -29.11 17.50
N SER A 218 20.08 -29.51 17.55
CA SER A 218 21.18 -28.69 18.06
C SER A 218 21.71 -27.72 17.00
N LEU A 219 22.11 -26.52 17.44
CA LEU A 219 22.78 -25.52 16.62
C LEU A 219 24.21 -25.29 17.08
N PRO A 220 25.13 -24.91 16.16
CA PRO A 220 26.49 -24.51 16.50
C PRO A 220 26.51 -23.16 17.24
N GLU A 221 27.67 -22.81 17.80
CA GLU A 221 27.92 -21.44 18.25
C GLU A 221 28.04 -20.51 17.03
N SER A 222 27.44 -19.32 17.13
CA SER A 222 27.54 -18.27 16.11
C SER A 222 28.56 -17.23 16.54
N SER A 223 29.39 -16.79 15.61
CA SER A 223 30.36 -15.71 15.84
C SER A 223 29.78 -14.32 15.58
N ALA A 224 28.51 -14.25 15.15
CA ALA A 224 27.87 -13.01 14.73
C ALA A 224 27.66 -12.03 15.91
N PRO A 225 27.98 -10.74 15.71
CA PRO A 225 27.75 -9.74 16.75
C PRO A 225 26.25 -9.46 16.95
N THR A 226 25.86 -9.14 18.18
CA THR A 226 24.52 -8.64 18.46
C THR A 226 24.31 -7.30 17.79
N GLN A 227 23.33 -7.23 16.89
CA GLN A 227 23.00 -6.01 16.17
C GLN A 227 21.99 -5.17 16.92
N VAL A 228 22.24 -3.86 16.97
CA VAL A 228 21.33 -2.87 17.55
C VAL A 228 20.93 -1.90 16.44
N ASN A 229 19.62 -1.79 16.19
CA ASN A 229 19.07 -0.92 15.15
C ASN A 229 18.29 0.25 15.78
N PRO A 230 18.26 1.45 15.14
CA PRO A 230 17.48 2.58 15.63
C PRO A 230 15.98 2.26 15.78
N ALA A 231 15.35 2.76 16.85
CA ALA A 231 13.92 2.59 17.15
C ALA A 231 13.46 1.14 17.40
N GLU A 232 14.40 0.20 17.54
CA GLU A 232 14.16 -1.20 17.90
C GLU A 232 14.58 -1.40 19.37
N ILE A 233 13.59 -1.40 20.27
CA ILE A 233 13.81 -1.47 21.73
C ILE A 233 14.42 -2.82 22.14
N ALA A 234 14.09 -3.89 21.42
CA ALA A 234 14.59 -5.25 21.61
C ALA A 234 14.59 -5.98 20.25
N PRO A 235 15.46 -6.99 20.05
CA PRO A 235 15.35 -7.86 18.88
C PRO A 235 13.92 -8.45 18.82
N PRO A 236 13.30 -8.50 17.63
CA PRO A 236 11.93 -8.97 17.52
C PRO A 236 11.78 -10.41 18.04
N ASP A 237 10.64 -10.71 18.63
CA ASP A 237 10.34 -12.04 19.14
C ASP A 237 10.59 -13.11 18.07
N GLY A 238 11.34 -14.14 18.45
CA GLY A 238 11.72 -15.24 17.57
C GLY A 238 12.58 -14.82 16.38
N THR A 239 13.48 -13.85 16.52
CA THR A 239 14.55 -13.60 15.53
C THR A 239 15.91 -14.10 15.96
N VAL A 240 16.05 -14.50 17.23
CA VAL A 240 17.28 -15.03 17.81
C VAL A 240 17.16 -16.55 17.92
N LEU A 241 18.09 -17.27 17.30
CA LEU A 241 18.22 -18.71 17.44
C LEU A 241 19.04 -19.06 18.70
N GLU A 242 18.50 -19.92 19.54
CA GLU A 242 19.15 -20.42 20.77
C GLU A 242 20.20 -21.51 20.44
N PHE A 243 20.51 -22.39 21.40
CA PHE A 243 21.39 -23.56 21.17
C PHE A 243 20.66 -24.75 20.56
N THR A 244 19.33 -24.76 20.65
CA THR A 244 18.45 -25.76 20.07
C THR A 244 17.32 -25.07 19.31
N PHE A 245 16.77 -25.75 18.31
CA PHE A 245 15.59 -25.28 17.58
C PHE A 245 14.72 -26.45 17.11
N SER A 246 13.48 -26.14 16.77
CA SER A 246 12.58 -27.01 16.02
C SER A 246 11.98 -26.23 14.84
N PHE A 247 11.47 -26.94 13.84
CA PHE A 247 10.72 -26.30 12.75
C PHE A 247 9.29 -25.96 13.19
N ALA A 248 8.75 -26.71 14.15
CA ALA A 248 7.42 -26.48 14.70
C ALA A 248 7.36 -26.68 16.21
N ASP A 249 6.50 -25.91 16.85
CA ASP A 249 6.17 -25.99 18.26
C ASP A 249 5.12 -27.11 18.49
N CYS A 250 5.22 -27.80 19.62
CA CYS A 250 4.22 -28.73 20.11
C CYS A 250 3.35 -28.06 21.18
N SER A 251 2.04 -28.37 21.20
CA SER A 251 1.12 -27.85 22.24
C SER A 251 1.56 -28.20 23.66
N ASP A 252 2.24 -29.34 23.81
CA ASP A 252 2.62 -29.89 25.10
C ASP A 252 3.76 -29.07 25.71
N GLY A 253 3.47 -28.39 26.81
CA GLY A 253 4.45 -27.57 27.56
C GLY A 253 4.57 -26.12 27.09
N ILE A 254 4.05 -25.75 25.91
CA ILE A 254 4.06 -24.37 25.40
C ILE A 254 2.74 -23.66 25.71
N ILE A 255 1.60 -24.33 25.50
CA ILE A 255 0.29 -23.75 25.82
C ILE A 255 0.04 -23.89 27.32
N THR A 256 0.37 -22.83 28.06
CA THR A 256 0.29 -22.81 29.54
C THR A 256 -0.88 -21.96 30.05
N THR A 257 -1.50 -21.16 29.19
CA THR A 257 -2.58 -20.24 29.59
C THR A 257 -3.94 -20.70 29.07
N LEU A 258 -4.98 -20.47 29.88
CA LEU A 258 -6.36 -20.74 29.49
C LEU A 258 -6.77 -19.90 28.27
N GLU A 259 -6.27 -18.68 28.14
CA GLU A 259 -6.56 -17.79 27.03
C GLU A 259 -6.06 -18.37 25.69
N GLU A 260 -4.79 -18.75 25.62
CA GLU A 260 -4.19 -19.35 24.43
C GLU A 260 -4.88 -20.68 24.07
N ALA A 261 -5.11 -21.55 25.06
CA ALA A 261 -5.81 -22.82 24.84
C ALA A 261 -7.26 -22.61 24.36
N SER A 262 -7.97 -21.64 24.93
CA SER A 262 -9.37 -21.36 24.60
C SER A 262 -9.55 -20.82 23.18
N SER A 263 -8.52 -20.18 22.61
CA SER A 263 -8.53 -19.72 21.22
C SER A 263 -8.62 -20.86 20.21
N LEU A 264 -8.17 -22.07 20.58
CA LEU A 264 -8.17 -23.27 19.74
C LEU A 264 -9.56 -23.88 19.55
N LEU A 265 -10.51 -23.57 20.44
CA LEU A 265 -11.82 -24.20 20.48
C LEU A 265 -12.72 -23.69 19.35
N ASN A 266 -13.55 -24.56 18.79
CA ASN A 266 -14.63 -24.16 17.89
C ASN A 266 -15.84 -23.65 18.70
N LEU A 267 -16.82 -23.05 18.03
CA LEU A 267 -17.97 -22.45 18.70
C LEU A 267 -18.79 -23.47 19.52
N GLU A 268 -18.92 -24.71 19.05
CA GLU A 268 -19.67 -25.76 19.75
C GLU A 268 -18.97 -26.23 21.02
N GLU A 269 -17.65 -26.42 20.97
CA GLU A 269 -16.83 -26.79 22.12
C GLU A 269 -16.81 -25.66 23.16
N VAL A 270 -16.70 -24.40 22.71
CA VAL A 270 -16.83 -23.23 23.60
C VAL A 270 -18.21 -23.19 24.24
N ARG A 271 -19.30 -23.48 23.50
CA ARG A 271 -20.66 -23.56 24.06
C ARG A 271 -20.80 -24.70 25.08
N GLY A 272 -20.20 -25.85 24.80
CA GLY A 272 -20.17 -27.00 25.72
C GLY A 272 -19.50 -26.65 27.04
N LEU A 273 -18.29 -26.07 26.97
CA LEU A 273 -17.54 -25.63 28.14
C LEU A 273 -18.25 -24.47 28.87
N ALA A 274 -18.85 -23.53 28.13
CA ALA A 274 -19.61 -22.43 28.72
C ALA A 274 -20.85 -22.91 29.50
N LYS A 275 -21.56 -23.92 28.98
CA LYS A 275 -22.71 -24.54 29.66
C LYS A 275 -22.31 -25.20 30.96
N GLU A 276 -21.18 -25.89 30.98
CA GLU A 276 -20.63 -26.54 32.17
C GLU A 276 -20.10 -25.52 33.19
N ALA A 277 -19.40 -24.50 32.71
CA ALA A 277 -18.94 -23.36 33.51
C ALA A 277 -20.07 -22.41 33.94
N LYS A 278 -21.32 -22.65 33.50
CA LYS A 278 -22.51 -21.83 33.76
C LYS A 278 -22.35 -20.36 33.37
N VAL A 279 -21.61 -20.09 32.28
CA VAL A 279 -21.40 -18.75 31.72
C VAL A 279 -22.24 -18.56 30.47
N GLN A 280 -22.71 -17.33 30.25
CA GLN A 280 -23.55 -16.98 29.10
C GLN A 280 -22.87 -15.92 28.24
N GLY A 281 -23.05 -16.02 26.92
CA GLY A 281 -22.50 -15.10 25.94
C GLY A 281 -23.24 -15.21 24.61
N LYS A 282 -23.35 -14.11 23.87
CA LYS A 282 -24.11 -14.05 22.61
C LYS A 282 -23.33 -14.59 21.40
N ASN A 283 -22.01 -14.56 21.43
CA ASN A 283 -21.09 -14.94 20.36
C ASN A 283 -19.84 -15.64 20.92
N LYS A 284 -19.01 -16.25 20.06
CA LYS A 284 -17.78 -16.99 20.46
C LYS A 284 -16.88 -16.16 21.39
N THR A 285 -16.62 -14.91 21.01
CA THR A 285 -15.78 -13.97 21.78
C THR A 285 -16.41 -13.58 23.11
N GLY A 286 -17.73 -13.39 23.17
CA GLY A 286 -18.45 -13.14 24.41
C GLY A 286 -18.44 -14.35 25.35
N LEU A 287 -18.56 -15.56 24.81
CA LEU A 287 -18.44 -16.80 25.59
C LEU A 287 -17.01 -17.01 26.12
N LEU A 288 -15.98 -16.78 25.29
CA LEU A 288 -14.57 -16.84 25.69
C LEU A 288 -14.24 -15.80 26.77
N LYS A 289 -14.65 -14.54 26.58
CA LYS A 289 -14.49 -13.50 27.61
C LYS A 289 -15.22 -13.83 28.90
N ALA A 290 -16.42 -14.41 28.83
CA ALA A 290 -17.16 -14.84 30.00
C ALA A 290 -16.48 -16.02 30.72
N LEU A 291 -15.90 -16.96 29.97
CA LEU A 291 -15.12 -18.09 30.51
C LEU A 291 -13.86 -17.58 31.24
N LEU A 292 -13.10 -16.69 30.60
CA LEU A 292 -11.90 -16.06 31.17
C LEU A 292 -12.23 -15.16 32.36
N SER A 293 -13.34 -14.40 32.30
CA SER A 293 -13.77 -13.56 33.41
C SER A 293 -14.33 -14.35 34.58
N MET A 294 -14.92 -15.53 34.37
CA MET A 294 -15.44 -16.39 35.45
C MET A 294 -14.30 -16.97 36.27
N SER A 295 -13.25 -17.41 35.58
CA SER A 295 -11.97 -17.79 36.18
C SER A 295 -11.44 -16.70 37.13
N GLN A 296 -11.51 -15.43 36.72
CA GLN A 296 -11.00 -14.30 37.50
C GLN A 296 -11.94 -13.74 38.59
N ARG A 297 -13.24 -14.11 38.62
CA ARG A 297 -14.27 -13.43 39.46
C ARG A 297 -14.84 -14.26 40.61
N GLN A 298 -14.45 -15.52 40.81
CA GLN A 298 -14.98 -16.36 41.90
C GLN A 298 -14.01 -16.55 43.07
N SER A 299 -13.27 -15.51 43.44
CA SER A 299 -12.42 -15.44 44.63
C SER A 299 -13.19 -15.24 45.96
N GLY A 300 -14.45 -15.68 46.05
CA GLY A 300 -15.19 -15.58 47.31
C GLY A 300 -16.64 -16.04 47.24
N LEU A 301 -16.90 -17.28 47.66
CA LEU A 301 -18.09 -17.68 48.44
C LEU A 301 -18.01 -19.18 48.75
N GLY A 302 -17.90 -19.47 50.05
CA GLY A 302 -17.60 -20.78 50.60
C GLY A 302 -18.57 -21.90 50.20
N TRP A 303 -17.98 -23.05 49.86
CA TRP A 303 -18.64 -24.34 49.90
C TRP A 303 -18.87 -24.71 51.37
N VAL A 304 -19.95 -24.23 51.97
CA VAL A 304 -20.44 -24.75 53.25
C VAL A 304 -21.07 -26.12 52.97
N GLY A 305 -20.27 -27.16 53.17
CA GLY A 305 -20.69 -28.55 53.08
C GLY A 305 -21.69 -28.88 54.19
N LEU A 306 -22.88 -29.30 53.78
CA LEU A 306 -23.90 -29.92 54.60
C LEU A 306 -23.32 -31.23 55.20
N LYS A 307 -22.96 -31.24 56.50
CA LYS A 307 -22.72 -32.48 57.26
C LYS A 307 -23.76 -32.61 58.37
N ARG A 308 -24.56 -33.67 58.27
CA ARG A 308 -25.43 -34.19 59.32
C ARG A 308 -24.65 -35.14 60.25
N SER A 309 -25.18 -35.24 61.47
CA SER A 309 -25.07 -36.29 62.50
C SER A 309 -23.79 -36.41 63.34
N ASP A 310 -23.92 -35.89 64.57
CA ASP A 310 -23.89 -36.59 65.86
C ASP A 310 -22.65 -37.31 66.42
N SER A 311 -22.46 -37.00 67.71
CA SER A 311 -21.90 -37.77 68.84
C SER A 311 -20.42 -37.59 69.25
N GLN A 312 -20.28 -36.86 70.36
CA GLN A 312 -19.45 -37.04 71.57
C GLN A 312 -18.01 -37.57 71.48
N GLY A 313 -17.07 -36.82 72.09
CA GLY A 313 -15.77 -37.35 72.54
C GLY A 313 -14.67 -36.32 72.85
N SER A 314 -14.77 -35.66 74.02
CA SER A 314 -13.69 -35.37 75.00
C SER A 314 -12.21 -35.08 74.61
N ILE A 315 -11.73 -33.93 75.13
CA ILE A 315 -10.46 -33.66 75.88
C ILE A 315 -9.15 -33.31 75.12
N ALA A 316 -8.65 -32.08 75.44
CA ALA A 316 -7.27 -31.55 75.65
C ALA A 316 -6.12 -31.96 74.69
N SER A 317 -5.13 -31.14 74.33
CA SER A 317 -4.44 -30.07 75.06
C SER A 317 -3.58 -29.20 74.10
N GLU A 318 -3.40 -27.94 74.49
CA GLU A 318 -2.22 -27.06 74.41
C GLU A 318 -1.43 -26.74 73.13
N LYS A 319 -1.47 -25.42 72.83
CA LYS A 319 -0.37 -24.44 72.58
C LYS A 319 0.49 -24.54 71.30
N GLY A 320 0.53 -23.40 70.58
CA GLY A 320 1.65 -23.00 69.74
C GLY A 320 1.26 -22.01 68.64
N ASP A 321 1.28 -20.72 68.99
CA ASP A 321 1.59 -19.50 68.21
C ASP A 321 1.26 -19.33 66.71
N GLU A 322 0.71 -18.14 66.48
CA GLU A 322 0.54 -17.32 65.28
C GLU A 322 1.41 -17.66 64.05
N GLU A 323 0.75 -18.10 62.96
CA GLU A 323 1.18 -17.84 61.59
C GLU A 323 0.02 -17.21 60.81
N GLU A 324 0.28 -16.00 60.30
CA GLU A 324 -0.59 -15.21 59.45
C GLU A 324 -0.86 -15.88 58.09
N ASP A 325 -2.14 -15.95 57.75
CA ASP A 325 -2.77 -15.89 56.42
C ASP A 325 -1.90 -16.14 55.17
N THR A 326 -1.81 -17.41 54.75
CA THR A 326 -1.46 -17.79 53.36
C THR A 326 -2.36 -18.92 52.86
N LYS A 327 -3.67 -18.66 52.67
CA LYS A 327 -4.59 -19.70 52.19
C LYS A 327 -5.61 -19.36 51.09
N ASP A 328 -5.47 -18.24 50.39
CA ASP A 328 -6.41 -17.87 49.32
C ASP A 328 -5.87 -17.90 47.87
N SER A 329 -4.59 -18.19 47.61
CA SER A 329 -4.04 -18.24 46.23
C SER A 329 -4.13 -19.62 45.54
N ILE A 330 -4.41 -20.70 46.29
CA ILE A 330 -4.37 -22.08 45.77
C ILE A 330 -5.68 -22.47 45.04
N SER A 331 -6.80 -21.78 45.33
CA SER A 331 -8.12 -22.19 44.82
C SER A 331 -8.39 -21.71 43.38
N ASP A 332 -7.95 -20.50 43.02
CA ASP A 332 -8.14 -19.91 41.68
C ASP A 332 -7.27 -20.60 40.62
N SER A 333 -6.01 -20.93 40.95
CA SER A 333 -5.10 -21.67 40.07
C SER A 333 -5.63 -23.07 39.69
N ASN A 334 -6.51 -23.67 40.49
CA ASN A 334 -6.96 -25.04 40.30
C ASN A 334 -8.05 -25.15 39.22
N ARG A 335 -8.89 -24.12 39.05
CA ARG A 335 -9.95 -24.11 38.03
C ARG A 335 -9.42 -23.80 36.65
N ASP A 336 -8.47 -22.86 36.55
CA ASP A 336 -7.79 -22.57 35.29
C ASP A 336 -7.02 -23.77 34.79
N ASN A 337 -6.27 -24.44 35.67
CA ASN A 337 -5.59 -25.68 35.34
C ASN A 337 -6.56 -26.81 34.97
N HIS A 338 -7.75 -26.87 35.59
CA HIS A 338 -8.78 -27.85 35.22
C HIS A 338 -9.31 -27.62 33.80
N PHE A 339 -9.73 -26.38 33.47
CA PHE A 339 -10.23 -26.06 32.14
C PHE A 339 -9.13 -26.12 31.09
N LEU A 340 -7.91 -25.70 31.40
CA LEU A 340 -6.74 -25.84 30.52
C LEU A 340 -6.51 -27.32 30.14
N ARG A 341 -6.39 -28.21 31.13
CA ARG A 341 -6.21 -29.65 30.89
C ARG A 341 -7.35 -30.24 30.07
N LYS A 342 -8.59 -29.82 30.35
CA LYS A 342 -9.76 -30.29 29.62
C LYS A 342 -9.77 -29.82 28.16
N ILE A 343 -9.41 -28.57 27.94
CA ILE A 343 -9.28 -28.00 26.59
C ILE A 343 -8.21 -28.74 25.81
N LEU A 344 -7.01 -28.92 26.37
CA LEU A 344 -5.93 -29.66 25.73
C LEU A 344 -6.32 -31.12 25.42
N ALA A 345 -7.03 -31.78 26.34
CA ALA A 345 -7.57 -33.12 26.10
C ALA A 345 -8.64 -33.17 25.00
N THR A 346 -9.40 -32.08 24.80
CA THR A 346 -10.44 -31.98 23.77
C THR A 346 -9.85 -31.60 22.40
N THR A 347 -8.84 -30.71 22.37
CA THR A 347 -8.19 -30.26 21.14
C THR A 347 -7.25 -31.32 20.57
N GLY A 348 -6.65 -32.15 21.43
CA GLY A 348 -5.61 -33.10 21.03
C GLY A 348 -4.29 -32.41 20.69
N SER A 349 -3.36 -33.16 20.09
CA SER A 349 -2.05 -32.63 19.70
C SER A 349 -2.18 -31.53 18.65
N CYS A 350 -1.51 -30.41 18.91
CA CYS A 350 -1.47 -29.26 18.01
C CYS A 350 -0.05 -28.93 17.59
N ILE A 351 0.05 -28.30 16.41
CA ILE A 351 1.29 -27.85 15.79
C ILE A 351 1.18 -26.37 15.43
N ARG A 352 2.25 -25.62 15.65
CA ARG A 352 2.42 -24.24 15.19
C ARG A 352 3.83 -24.11 14.63
N LEU A 353 4.06 -23.36 13.56
CA LEU A 353 5.44 -23.12 13.12
C LEU A 353 6.24 -22.39 14.19
N SER A 354 7.46 -22.83 14.44
CA SER A 354 8.31 -22.17 15.42
C SER A 354 8.69 -20.79 14.90
N LEU A 355 8.57 -19.78 15.76
CA LEU A 355 8.76 -18.38 15.35
C LEU A 355 10.18 -18.09 14.79
N PRO A 356 11.27 -18.62 15.39
CA PRO A 356 12.63 -18.49 14.85
C PRO A 356 12.82 -19.00 13.43
N THR A 357 12.35 -20.21 13.14
CA THR A 357 12.48 -20.80 11.81
C THR A 357 11.57 -20.10 10.80
N LEU A 358 10.33 -19.77 11.19
CA LEU A 358 9.41 -18.99 10.37
C LEU A 358 10.05 -17.65 9.92
N LYS A 359 10.60 -16.88 10.87
CA LYS A 359 11.23 -15.58 10.59
C LYS A 359 12.45 -15.71 9.69
N LEU A 360 13.23 -16.79 9.85
CA LEU A 360 14.38 -17.05 9.00
C LEU A 360 13.98 -17.33 7.54
N PHE A 361 12.94 -18.14 7.31
CA PHE A 361 12.46 -18.38 5.94
C PHE A 361 11.72 -17.17 5.35
N GLU A 362 11.03 -16.37 6.16
CA GLU A 362 10.50 -15.07 5.72
C GLU A 362 11.62 -14.14 5.21
N ARG A 363 12.79 -14.15 5.87
CA ARG A 363 13.98 -13.41 5.39
C ARG A 363 14.51 -13.93 4.06
N VAL A 364 14.61 -15.26 3.90
CA VAL A 364 14.99 -15.86 2.61
C VAL A 364 14.05 -15.37 1.50
N HIS A 365 12.75 -15.33 1.76
CA HIS A 365 11.78 -14.81 0.81
C HIS A 365 11.94 -13.32 0.54
N LEU A 366 12.22 -12.52 1.56
CA LEU A 366 12.52 -11.10 1.39
C LEU A 366 13.72 -10.89 0.45
N VAL A 367 14.79 -11.67 0.63
CA VAL A 367 15.98 -11.62 -0.22
C VAL A 367 15.67 -12.15 -1.63
N PHE A 368 14.89 -13.22 -1.75
CA PHE A 368 14.58 -13.80 -3.06
C PHE A 368 13.68 -12.90 -3.92
N TYR A 369 12.56 -12.46 -3.36
CA TYR A 369 11.53 -11.66 -4.03
C TYR A 369 11.84 -10.16 -4.04
N ARG A 370 12.87 -9.72 -3.29
CA ARG A 370 13.18 -8.31 -3.04
C ARG A 370 11.95 -7.53 -2.54
N SER A 371 11.13 -8.18 -1.73
CA SER A 371 9.85 -7.65 -1.26
C SER A 371 9.72 -7.85 0.24
N THR A 372 9.14 -6.86 0.89
CA THR A 372 8.89 -6.83 2.33
C THR A 372 7.49 -7.32 2.66
N GLU A 373 6.63 -7.38 1.65
CA GLU A 373 5.29 -7.94 1.72
C GLU A 373 5.33 -9.39 1.22
N TRP A 374 4.73 -10.29 2.01
CA TRP A 374 4.63 -11.72 1.72
C TRP A 374 3.19 -12.13 1.35
N THR A 375 3.06 -12.83 0.23
CA THR A 375 1.80 -13.39 -0.27
C THR A 375 2.03 -14.84 -0.73
N ASP A 376 1.06 -15.72 -0.46
CA ASP A 376 1.11 -17.13 -0.92
C ASP A 376 1.17 -17.25 -2.45
N LYS A 377 0.65 -16.22 -3.12
CA LYS A 377 0.73 -16.05 -4.58
C LYS A 377 2.18 -15.89 -5.04
N SER A 378 3.04 -15.22 -4.29
CA SER A 378 4.43 -14.94 -4.73
C SER A 378 5.22 -16.22 -4.97
N LEU A 379 5.02 -17.27 -4.14
CA LEU A 379 5.68 -18.57 -4.33
C LEU A 379 5.42 -19.18 -5.69
N THR A 380 4.15 -19.28 -6.05
CA THR A 380 3.75 -20.06 -7.21
C THR A 380 3.81 -19.24 -8.49
N THR A 381 3.74 -17.91 -8.40
CA THR A 381 3.61 -17.04 -9.58
C THR A 381 4.80 -17.16 -10.53
N ILE A 382 6.04 -17.23 -10.06
CA ILE A 382 7.22 -17.36 -10.94
C ILE A 382 7.17 -18.70 -11.70
N ILE A 383 6.88 -19.79 -11.00
CA ILE A 383 6.81 -21.12 -11.59
C ILE A 383 5.67 -21.19 -12.60
N LEU A 384 4.47 -20.73 -12.21
CA LEU A 384 3.30 -20.71 -13.09
C LEU A 384 3.50 -19.78 -14.29
N ALA A 385 4.17 -18.63 -14.13
CA ALA A 385 4.50 -17.74 -15.24
C ALA A 385 5.41 -18.43 -16.26
N ARG A 386 6.43 -19.18 -15.81
CA ARG A 386 7.29 -20.00 -16.67
C ARG A 386 6.50 -21.03 -17.49
N ILE A 387 5.48 -21.65 -16.89
CA ILE A 387 4.69 -22.71 -17.51
C ILE A 387 3.62 -22.15 -18.44
N SER A 388 3.20 -20.89 -18.25
CA SER A 388 2.10 -20.26 -18.99
C SER A 388 2.30 -20.14 -20.52
N ARG A 389 3.48 -20.51 -21.04
CA ARG A 389 3.87 -20.49 -22.47
C ARG A 389 3.54 -19.17 -23.18
N ARG A 390 3.56 -18.05 -22.46
CA ARG A 390 3.37 -16.71 -23.03
C ARG A 390 4.65 -16.24 -23.71
N ASN A 391 4.50 -15.36 -24.71
CA ASN A 391 5.62 -14.66 -25.32
C ASN A 391 5.93 -13.42 -24.48
N PHE A 392 7.16 -13.33 -23.96
CA PHE A 392 7.62 -12.22 -23.14
C PHE A 392 8.50 -11.27 -23.96
N PRO A 393 8.58 -9.99 -23.56
CA PRO A 393 9.53 -9.05 -24.14
C PRO A 393 10.97 -9.56 -24.03
N GLU A 394 11.80 -9.23 -25.02
CA GLU A 394 13.23 -9.57 -25.01
C GLU A 394 14.01 -8.50 -24.22
N TYR A 395 14.73 -8.93 -23.18
CA TYR A 395 15.60 -8.08 -22.36
C TYR A 395 16.68 -8.92 -21.67
N ILE A 396 17.68 -8.25 -21.08
CA ILE A 396 18.78 -8.90 -20.34
C ILE A 396 18.36 -9.08 -18.89
N VAL A 397 18.35 -10.34 -18.43
CA VAL A 397 18.14 -10.67 -17.01
C VAL A 397 19.42 -10.37 -16.22
N SER A 398 19.30 -9.60 -15.15
CA SER A 398 20.36 -9.23 -14.24
C SER A 398 19.87 -9.33 -12.80
N ARG A 399 20.40 -10.33 -12.10
CA ARG A 399 20.22 -10.54 -10.65
C ARG A 399 21.59 -10.39 -10.00
N SER A 400 21.79 -9.35 -9.19
CA SER A 400 23.03 -9.18 -8.43
C SER A 400 22.97 -9.90 -7.09
N GLN A 401 24.13 -10.43 -6.72
CA GLN A 401 24.45 -11.05 -5.43
C GLN A 401 24.67 -10.01 -4.31
N ASN A 402 24.78 -8.72 -4.66
CA ASN A 402 25.28 -7.68 -3.76
C ASN A 402 24.28 -6.56 -3.44
N ILE A 403 22.97 -6.79 -3.58
CA ILE A 403 21.97 -5.77 -3.17
C ILE A 403 22.11 -5.46 -1.68
N PHE A 404 22.33 -6.49 -0.86
CA PHE A 404 22.72 -6.36 0.53
C PHE A 404 24.23 -6.67 0.65
N PRO A 405 25.07 -5.69 0.99
CA PRO A 405 26.51 -5.91 1.11
C PRO A 405 26.91 -6.80 2.29
N SER A 406 26.11 -6.81 3.35
CA SER A 406 26.38 -7.59 4.56
C SER A 406 25.09 -8.00 5.26
N ARG A 407 25.20 -9.03 6.13
CA ARG A 407 24.13 -9.42 7.06
C ARG A 407 23.65 -8.24 7.91
N ALA A 408 24.55 -7.36 8.33
CA ALA A 408 24.19 -6.20 9.14
C ALA A 408 23.28 -5.23 8.37
N ASP A 409 23.58 -4.96 7.10
CA ASP A 409 22.75 -4.09 6.27
C ASP A 409 21.35 -4.69 6.04
N LEU A 410 21.27 -6.00 5.80
CA LEU A 410 20.00 -6.71 5.65
C LEU A 410 19.13 -6.60 6.92
N LEU A 411 19.72 -6.87 8.08
CA LEU A 411 19.00 -6.81 9.36
C LEU A 411 18.58 -5.39 9.74
N GLU A 412 19.39 -4.37 9.43
CA GLU A 412 18.99 -2.96 9.64
C GLU A 412 17.85 -2.58 8.70
N PHE A 413 17.89 -3.07 7.45
CA PHE A 413 16.80 -2.88 6.50
C PHE A 413 15.50 -3.51 7.00
N GLU A 414 15.52 -4.77 7.45
CA GLU A 414 14.37 -5.43 8.07
C GLU A 414 13.82 -4.65 9.28
N ALA A 415 14.70 -4.20 10.17
CA ALA A 415 14.33 -3.42 11.35
C ALA A 415 13.69 -2.08 10.97
N SER A 416 14.23 -1.41 9.95
CA SER A 416 13.67 -0.16 9.45
C SER A 416 12.25 -0.36 8.90
N LEU A 417 11.97 -1.49 8.24
CA LEU A 417 10.66 -1.81 7.70
C LEU A 417 9.63 -2.09 8.79
N ARG A 418 10.01 -2.84 9.84
CA ARG A 418 9.15 -3.04 11.03
C ARG A 418 8.82 -1.69 11.69
N THR A 419 9.83 -0.82 11.82
CA THR A 419 9.66 0.52 12.37
C THR A 419 8.73 1.37 11.49
N GLN A 420 8.88 1.31 10.18
CA GLN A 420 8.00 2.00 9.23
C GLN A 420 6.56 1.48 9.35
N PHE A 421 6.36 0.17 9.41
CA PHE A 421 5.04 -0.44 9.59
C PHE A 421 4.38 0.04 10.89
N ARG A 422 5.13 0.15 11.98
CA ARG A 422 4.64 0.73 13.25
C ARG A 422 4.19 2.19 13.07
N VAL A 423 4.96 3.02 12.36
CA VAL A 423 4.58 4.42 12.07
C VAL A 423 3.33 4.48 11.19
N ASP A 424 3.26 3.66 10.15
CA ASP A 424 2.13 3.59 9.21
C ASP A 424 0.85 3.14 9.94
N ASN A 425 0.95 2.15 10.83
CA ASN A 425 -0.17 1.71 11.68
C ASN A 425 -0.73 2.82 12.58
N ILE A 426 0.15 3.65 13.13
CA ILE A 426 -0.25 4.76 14.01
C ILE A 426 -0.91 5.87 13.22
N LEU A 427 -0.35 6.24 12.06
CA LEU A 427 -0.77 7.44 11.32
C LEU A 427 -1.88 7.20 10.30
N GLU A 428 -1.96 6.01 9.71
CA GLU A 428 -2.81 5.76 8.54
C GLU A 428 -3.87 4.68 8.79
N LEU A 429 -3.53 3.58 9.49
CA LEU A 429 -4.40 2.40 9.56
C LEU A 429 -5.43 2.43 10.71
N ASN A 430 -5.15 3.15 11.80
CA ASN A 430 -6.04 3.21 12.98
C ASN A 430 -6.93 4.48 13.02
N GLY A 431 -7.13 5.15 11.88
CA GLY A 431 -7.90 6.40 11.80
C GLY A 431 -7.13 7.60 12.36
N ASN A 432 -7.81 8.54 13.02
CA ASN A 432 -7.15 9.73 13.58
C ASN A 432 -6.16 9.32 14.69
N PRO A 433 -4.87 9.65 14.57
CA PRO A 433 -3.86 9.22 15.53
C PRO A 433 -4.13 9.82 16.91
N SER A 434 -4.03 8.99 17.95
CA SER A 434 -4.09 9.43 19.34
C SER A 434 -2.86 10.27 19.69
N LYS A 435 -2.95 11.07 20.76
CA LYS A 435 -1.79 11.83 21.26
C LYS A 435 -0.61 10.92 21.60
N THR A 436 -0.88 9.78 22.25
CA THR A 436 0.15 8.78 22.57
C THR A 436 0.79 8.17 21.33
N GLY A 437 0.01 7.96 20.26
CA GLY A 437 0.52 7.53 18.96
C GLY A 437 1.45 8.58 18.36
N LEU A 438 1.06 9.86 18.37
CA LEU A 438 1.90 10.96 17.88
C LEU A 438 3.20 11.09 18.69
N ASP A 439 3.14 10.97 20.02
CA ASP A 439 4.33 10.98 20.89
C ASP A 439 5.28 9.81 20.56
N THR A 440 4.71 8.64 20.27
CA THR A 440 5.48 7.45 19.85
C THR A 440 6.20 7.69 18.53
N VAL A 441 5.53 8.27 17.52
CA VAL A 441 6.16 8.59 16.23
C VAL A 441 7.27 9.62 16.39
N LEU A 442 7.10 10.59 17.30
CA LEU A 442 8.13 11.59 17.57
C LEU A 442 9.37 10.96 18.24
N ALA A 443 9.18 10.03 19.18
CA ALA A 443 10.30 9.29 19.79
C ALA A 443 11.05 8.45 18.75
N ILE A 444 10.33 7.74 17.87
CA ILE A 444 10.92 6.99 16.75
C ILE A 444 11.74 7.92 15.87
N PHE A 445 11.21 9.08 15.54
CA PHE A 445 11.90 10.08 14.73
C PHE A 445 13.21 10.55 15.38
N ASP A 446 13.20 10.83 16.68
CA ASP A 446 14.38 11.29 17.42
C ASP A 446 15.51 10.26 17.42
N GLU A 447 15.18 8.96 17.44
CA GLU A 447 16.16 7.86 17.33
C GLU A 447 16.64 7.61 15.89
N VAL A 448 15.73 7.65 14.92
CA VAL A 448 16.02 7.37 13.50
C VAL A 448 16.85 8.49 12.87
N TYR A 449 16.54 9.75 13.19
CA TYR A 449 17.07 10.91 12.48
C TYR A 449 18.61 11.02 12.47
N PRO A 450 19.34 10.81 13.57
CA PRO A 450 20.81 10.82 13.55
C PRO A 450 21.41 9.72 12.66
N ARG A 451 20.86 8.49 12.72
CA ARG A 451 21.32 7.38 11.87
C ARG A 451 21.02 7.63 10.40
N TRP A 452 19.82 8.15 10.10
CA TRP A 452 19.43 8.55 8.74
C TRP A 452 20.44 9.52 8.12
N LYS A 453 20.93 10.51 8.86
CA LYS A 453 21.94 11.45 8.33
C LYS A 453 23.27 10.81 7.99
N ILE A 454 23.72 9.84 8.79
CA ILE A 454 24.94 9.08 8.51
C ILE A 454 24.75 8.27 7.21
N LEU A 455 23.64 7.55 7.11
CA LEU A 455 23.31 6.74 5.94
C LEU A 455 23.15 7.58 4.66
N LEU A 456 22.54 8.77 4.75
CA LEU A 456 22.48 9.71 3.62
C LEU A 456 23.88 10.06 3.10
N GLY A 457 24.84 10.35 3.98
CA GLY A 457 26.21 10.66 3.59
C GLY A 457 26.99 9.46 3.06
N GLU A 458 26.65 8.25 3.49
CA GLU A 458 27.18 7.00 2.91
C GLU A 458 26.65 6.76 1.50
N GLU A 459 25.35 6.90 1.29
CA GLU A 459 24.70 6.69 0.00
C GLU A 459 25.08 7.77 -1.02
N GLN A 460 25.28 9.02 -0.58
CA GLN A 460 25.82 10.07 -1.45
C GLN A 460 27.24 9.74 -1.92
N ARG A 461 28.10 9.21 -1.03
CA ARG A 461 29.44 8.78 -1.43
C ARG A 461 29.42 7.60 -2.41
N LYS A 462 28.42 6.71 -2.30
CA LYS A 462 28.22 5.63 -3.27
C LYS A 462 27.77 6.18 -4.62
N GLU A 463 26.84 7.15 -4.64
CA GLU A 463 26.43 7.84 -5.87
C GLU A 463 27.60 8.50 -6.59
N ASP A 464 28.46 9.20 -5.85
CA ASP A 464 29.56 9.94 -6.46
C ASP A 464 30.72 9.05 -6.97
N ARG A 465 30.79 7.76 -6.57
CA ARG A 465 31.99 6.91 -6.76
C ARG A 465 31.74 5.51 -7.28
N VAL A 466 30.55 4.95 -7.07
CA VAL A 466 30.26 3.52 -7.29
C VAL A 466 29.25 3.35 -8.42
N TYR A 467 28.21 4.17 -8.47
CA TYR A 467 27.17 4.05 -9.48
C TYR A 467 27.56 4.81 -10.76
N GLU A 468 28.03 4.08 -11.77
CA GLU A 468 28.42 4.67 -13.06
C GLU A 468 27.26 4.69 -14.10
N SER A 469 26.28 3.80 -13.95
CA SER A 469 25.24 3.52 -14.98
C SER A 469 23.80 3.72 -14.49
N GLY A 470 23.54 4.65 -13.56
CA GLY A 470 22.18 4.92 -13.05
C GLY A 470 21.57 3.81 -12.17
N GLU A 471 22.34 2.76 -11.88
CA GLU A 471 21.96 1.59 -11.06
C GLU A 471 21.53 1.98 -9.64
N GLY A 472 22.10 3.08 -9.15
CA GLY A 472 21.90 3.55 -7.79
C GLY A 472 20.43 3.87 -7.49
N ALA A 473 19.66 4.39 -8.45
CA ALA A 473 18.29 4.82 -8.18
C ALA A 473 17.37 3.65 -7.76
N TYR A 474 17.45 2.51 -8.45
CA TYR A 474 16.69 1.33 -8.05
C TYR A 474 17.28 0.62 -6.83
N LEU A 475 18.60 0.42 -6.79
CA LEU A 475 19.26 -0.33 -5.71
C LEU A 475 19.12 0.36 -4.34
N ARG A 476 19.15 1.70 -4.31
CA ARG A 476 18.98 2.50 -3.09
C ARG A 476 17.69 2.20 -2.34
N ARG A 477 16.67 1.64 -3.00
CA ARG A 477 15.40 1.26 -2.38
C ARG A 477 15.55 0.15 -1.33
N PHE A 478 16.60 -0.65 -1.45
CA PHE A 478 16.98 -1.70 -0.50
C PHE A 478 17.93 -1.19 0.59
N SER A 479 18.20 0.12 0.65
CA SER A 479 18.95 0.74 1.73
C SER A 479 18.02 1.12 2.90
N PRO A 480 18.43 0.94 4.17
CA PRO A 480 17.70 1.48 5.32
C PRO A 480 17.46 2.99 5.21
N ALA A 481 18.34 3.72 4.50
CA ALA A 481 18.19 5.15 4.23
C ALA A 481 16.88 5.49 3.50
N TRP A 482 16.46 4.65 2.55
CA TRP A 482 15.22 4.86 1.81
C TRP A 482 14.00 4.74 2.73
N VAL A 483 13.99 3.74 3.61
CA VAL A 483 12.91 3.51 4.58
C VAL A 483 12.89 4.62 5.63
N TYR A 484 14.05 4.98 6.18
CA TYR A 484 14.15 6.07 7.16
C TYR A 484 13.77 7.43 6.57
N THR A 485 14.06 7.70 5.30
CA THR A 485 13.59 8.94 4.64
C THR A 485 12.07 9.03 4.64
N ARG A 486 11.36 7.90 4.44
CA ARG A 486 9.89 7.85 4.54
C ARG A 486 9.42 8.13 5.97
N ILE A 487 10.08 7.55 6.98
CA ILE A 487 9.77 7.82 8.40
C ILE A 487 9.98 9.31 8.71
N VAL A 488 11.13 9.89 8.33
CA VAL A 488 11.43 11.33 8.51
C VAL A 488 10.37 12.20 7.83
N HIS A 489 9.98 11.88 6.60
CA HIS A 489 8.89 12.56 5.91
C HIS A 489 7.57 12.48 6.69
N LYS A 490 7.14 11.29 7.13
CA LYS A 490 5.89 11.14 7.89
C LYS A 490 5.93 11.88 9.22
N SER A 491 7.09 11.96 9.86
CA SER A 491 7.26 12.73 11.10
C SER A 491 7.06 14.24 10.92
N THR A 492 7.22 14.79 9.69
CA THR A 492 6.89 16.21 9.43
C THR A 492 5.42 16.53 9.71
N TYR A 493 4.50 15.58 9.43
CA TYR A 493 3.10 15.72 9.78
C TYR A 493 2.91 15.87 11.30
N VAL A 494 3.59 15.03 12.08
CA VAL A 494 3.53 15.06 13.55
C VAL A 494 4.09 16.37 14.11
N LEU A 495 5.22 16.84 13.58
CA LEU A 495 5.80 18.16 13.92
C LEU A 495 4.80 19.29 13.65
N GLY A 496 4.12 19.25 12.51
CA GLY A 496 3.08 20.21 12.16
C GLY A 496 1.87 20.17 13.10
N ARG A 497 1.45 18.97 13.55
CA ARG A 497 0.37 18.80 14.53
C ARG A 497 0.72 19.38 15.90
N TYR A 498 1.98 19.24 16.32
CA TYR A 498 2.52 19.86 17.54
C TYR A 498 2.90 21.33 17.38
N LYS A 499 2.67 21.92 16.20
CA LYS A 499 3.04 23.31 15.88
C LYS A 499 4.54 23.59 16.03
N MET A 500 5.38 22.57 15.93
CA MET A 500 6.84 22.68 15.91
C MET A 500 7.33 23.11 14.53
N HIS A 501 6.78 24.22 14.02
CA HIS A 501 6.93 24.64 12.62
C HIS A 501 8.36 24.99 12.23
N GLU A 502 9.20 25.43 13.17
CA GLU A 502 10.64 25.63 12.92
C GLU A 502 11.34 24.31 12.63
N ARG A 503 11.11 23.29 13.47
CA ARG A 503 11.66 21.94 13.27
C ARG A 503 11.11 21.34 11.98
N GLU A 504 9.82 21.50 11.72
CA GLU A 504 9.18 21.05 10.47
C GLU A 504 9.81 21.70 9.22
N HIS A 505 10.06 23.01 9.25
CA HIS A 505 10.71 23.76 8.15
C HIS A 505 12.15 23.31 7.92
N ALA A 506 12.92 23.10 9.01
CA ALA A 506 14.28 22.60 8.94
C ALA A 506 14.33 21.20 8.30
N ILE A 507 13.51 20.26 8.77
CA ILE A 507 13.46 18.89 8.24
C ILE A 507 12.99 18.87 6.79
N THR A 508 11.97 19.66 6.43
CA THR A 508 11.52 19.76 5.03
C THR A 508 12.63 20.33 4.13
N SER A 509 13.46 21.25 4.65
CA SER A 509 14.62 21.77 3.93
C SER A 509 15.73 20.73 3.78
N GLU A 510 15.99 19.90 4.79
CA GLU A 510 16.94 18.77 4.70
C GLU A 510 16.45 17.70 3.70
N LEU A 511 15.15 17.36 3.70
CA LEU A 511 14.54 16.44 2.74
C LEU A 511 14.67 16.94 1.29
N LEU A 512 14.48 18.25 1.06
CA LEU A 512 14.69 18.87 -0.26
C LEU A 512 16.17 18.96 -0.65
N GLY A 513 17.08 19.03 0.33
CA GLY A 513 18.52 19.15 0.10
C GLY A 513 19.19 17.85 -0.35
N GLN A 514 18.63 16.69 0.01
CA GLN A 514 19.05 15.40 -0.55
C GLN A 514 18.32 15.13 -1.88
N HIS A 515 18.99 14.44 -2.81
CA HIS A 515 18.46 14.11 -4.14
C HIS A 515 18.45 12.59 -4.43
N LEU A 516 18.59 11.76 -3.40
CA LEU A 516 18.80 10.32 -3.55
C LEU A 516 17.52 9.50 -3.39
N PHE A 517 16.57 9.98 -2.56
CA PHE A 517 15.42 9.21 -2.11
C PHE A 517 14.12 10.01 -2.23
N HIS A 518 13.02 9.32 -2.56
CA HIS A 518 11.65 9.85 -2.56
C HIS A 518 11.46 11.05 -3.51
N ALA A 519 12.03 10.99 -4.72
CA ALA A 519 11.95 12.05 -5.73
C ALA A 519 10.49 12.46 -6.02
N ALA A 520 9.59 11.47 -6.09
CA ALA A 520 8.15 11.69 -6.27
C ALA A 520 7.47 12.56 -5.20
N ARG A 521 8.11 12.78 -4.04
CA ARG A 521 7.57 13.60 -2.95
C ARG A 521 8.09 15.03 -2.93
N ARG A 522 9.07 15.37 -3.77
CA ARG A 522 9.74 16.68 -3.74
C ARG A 522 8.77 17.84 -3.95
N GLY A 523 7.84 17.71 -4.89
CA GLY A 523 6.81 18.72 -5.11
C GLY A 523 5.94 18.96 -3.87
N ALA A 524 5.55 17.90 -3.15
CA ALA A 524 4.84 18.03 -1.88
C ALA A 524 5.68 18.72 -0.80
N TRP A 525 7.00 18.43 -0.74
CA TRP A 525 7.91 19.12 0.18
C TRP A 525 8.06 20.61 -0.14
N TYR A 526 8.18 20.99 -1.42
CA TYR A 526 8.19 22.40 -1.83
C TYR A 526 6.90 23.11 -1.44
N GLN A 527 5.74 22.50 -1.72
CA GLN A 527 4.44 23.08 -1.35
C GLN A 527 4.31 23.26 0.16
N ARG A 528 4.74 22.26 0.96
CA ARG A 528 4.69 22.35 2.43
C ARG A 528 5.66 23.39 2.97
N LYS A 529 6.89 23.43 2.48
CA LYS A 529 7.89 24.45 2.86
C LYS A 529 7.39 25.86 2.54
N ALA A 530 6.87 26.09 1.33
CA ALA A 530 6.32 27.38 0.93
C ALA A 530 5.15 27.83 1.81
N LEU A 531 4.29 26.89 2.25
CA LEU A 531 3.22 27.17 3.21
C LEU A 531 3.75 27.57 4.59
N LEU A 532 4.78 26.87 5.07
CA LEU A 532 5.39 27.19 6.37
C LEU A 532 5.98 28.61 6.36
N GLU A 533 6.70 28.93 5.29
CA GLU A 533 7.29 30.24 5.03
C GLU A 533 6.23 31.33 4.94
N GLU A 534 5.14 31.11 4.18
CA GLU A 534 4.07 32.10 4.02
C GLU A 534 3.37 32.44 5.35
N HIS A 535 3.15 31.43 6.21
CA HIS A 535 2.22 31.56 7.33
C HIS A 535 2.86 31.64 8.72
N TYR A 536 3.97 30.95 8.98
CA TYR A 536 4.49 30.78 10.35
C TYR A 536 5.87 31.41 10.56
N MET A 537 6.76 31.32 9.57
CA MET A 537 8.17 31.66 9.78
C MET A 537 8.41 33.12 10.17
N HIS A 538 7.55 34.05 9.74
CA HIS A 538 7.65 35.46 10.16
C HIS A 538 7.58 35.68 11.67
N ALA A 539 6.83 34.86 12.40
CA ALA A 539 6.68 34.96 13.85
C ALA A 539 7.78 34.17 14.60
N ILE A 540 8.31 33.12 13.98
CA ILE A 540 9.26 32.20 14.62
C ILE A 540 10.71 32.63 14.38
N GLN A 541 11.05 32.98 13.15
CA GLN A 541 12.37 33.45 12.73
C GLN A 541 12.23 34.84 12.07
N PRO A 542 12.00 35.90 12.86
CA PRO A 542 11.92 37.24 12.31
C PRO A 542 13.28 37.66 11.71
N PRO A 543 13.30 38.20 10.48
CA PRO A 543 14.55 38.62 9.84
C PRO A 543 15.26 39.72 10.65
N PRO A 544 16.59 39.66 10.80
CA PRO A 544 17.35 40.65 11.56
C PRO A 544 17.21 42.03 10.92
N GLY A 545 16.97 43.05 11.76
CA GLY A 545 16.81 44.45 11.32
C GLY A 545 15.42 44.85 10.83
N ILE A 546 14.41 43.96 10.87
CA ILE A 546 13.03 44.27 10.50
C ILE A 546 12.12 44.12 11.73
N SER A 547 11.72 45.24 12.34
CA SER A 547 10.85 45.24 13.53
C SER A 547 9.35 45.24 13.20
N ASN A 548 8.96 45.63 11.99
CA ASN A 548 7.56 45.72 11.59
C ASN A 548 7.03 44.35 11.09
N VAL A 549 5.92 43.87 11.67
CA VAL A 549 5.35 42.53 11.39
C VAL A 549 4.89 42.39 9.93
N GLU A 550 4.31 43.42 9.33
CA GLU A 550 3.91 43.40 7.91
C GLU A 550 5.14 43.29 6.99
N GLN A 551 6.25 43.94 7.35
CA GLN A 551 7.51 43.84 6.62
C GLN A 551 8.14 42.44 6.79
N GLN A 552 8.05 41.83 7.98
CA GLN A 552 8.48 40.45 8.21
C GLN A 552 7.65 39.46 7.39
N LYS A 553 6.32 39.60 7.38
CA LYS A 553 5.41 38.81 6.53
C LYS A 553 5.75 38.97 5.04
N LYS A 554 6.05 40.20 4.61
CA LYS A 554 6.45 40.47 3.22
C LYS A 554 7.78 39.79 2.89
N HIS A 555 8.77 39.83 3.78
CA HIS A 555 10.05 39.15 3.61
C HIS A 555 9.86 37.63 3.41
N TRP A 556 9.10 36.98 4.29
CA TRP A 556 8.87 35.54 4.19
C TRP A 556 7.98 35.13 3.00
N LYS A 557 7.06 35.99 2.55
CA LYS A 557 6.35 35.78 1.28
C LYS A 557 7.28 35.78 0.07
N TRP A 558 8.34 36.60 0.08
CA TRP A 558 9.38 36.55 -0.96
C TRP A 558 10.19 35.25 -0.91
N ILE A 559 10.49 34.74 0.28
CA ILE A 559 11.15 33.43 0.43
C ILE A 559 10.22 32.32 -0.10
N SER A 560 8.95 32.34 0.30
CA SER A 560 7.92 31.40 -0.18
C SER A 560 7.78 31.41 -1.71
N LEU A 561 7.84 32.60 -2.33
CA LEU A 561 7.82 32.75 -3.78
C LEU A 561 9.04 32.05 -4.42
N LYS A 562 10.25 32.32 -3.91
CA LYS A 562 11.48 31.68 -4.36
C LYS A 562 11.46 30.15 -4.17
N THR A 563 10.87 29.67 -3.08
CA THR A 563 10.71 28.23 -2.84
C THR A 563 9.81 27.60 -3.91
N CYS A 564 8.73 28.27 -4.33
CA CYS A 564 7.88 27.77 -5.41
C CYS A 564 8.58 27.81 -6.77
N GLU A 565 9.34 28.87 -7.06
CA GLU A 565 10.15 28.98 -8.28
C GLU A 565 11.20 27.87 -8.35
N ALA A 566 11.91 27.61 -7.24
CA ALA A 566 12.86 26.51 -7.13
C ALA A 566 12.19 25.16 -7.39
N GLY A 567 10.96 24.94 -6.89
CA GLY A 567 10.20 23.73 -7.14
C GLY A 567 9.80 23.54 -8.61
N LEU A 568 9.62 24.60 -9.39
CA LEU A 568 9.37 24.52 -10.84
C LEU A 568 10.65 24.33 -11.67
N GLN A 569 11.81 24.67 -11.11
CA GLN A 569 13.12 24.52 -11.74
C GLN A 569 13.81 23.19 -11.37
N ASP A 570 13.31 22.51 -10.34
CA ASP A 570 13.82 21.22 -9.90
C ASP A 570 13.45 20.12 -10.91
N LYS A 571 14.47 19.50 -11.49
CA LYS A 571 14.34 18.40 -12.46
C LYS A 571 13.64 17.16 -11.88
N ASP A 572 13.71 16.98 -10.57
CA ASP A 572 13.15 15.81 -9.87
C ASP A 572 11.75 16.13 -9.30
N CYS A 573 11.25 17.37 -9.49
CA CYS A 573 9.89 17.72 -9.14
C CYS A 573 8.93 17.24 -10.23
N HIS A 574 8.09 16.27 -9.88
CA HIS A 574 7.15 15.70 -10.84
C HIS A 574 6.15 16.74 -11.35
N THR A 575 5.79 16.60 -12.61
CA THR A 575 4.96 17.53 -13.38
C THR A 575 3.58 17.74 -12.73
N ILE A 576 3.08 16.72 -12.03
CA ILE A 576 1.81 16.77 -11.29
C ILE A 576 1.73 17.89 -10.25
N TYR A 577 2.86 18.32 -9.67
CA TYR A 577 2.87 19.37 -8.64
C TYR A 577 2.96 20.79 -9.21
N HIS A 578 3.24 20.92 -10.51
CA HIS A 578 3.49 22.21 -11.15
C HIS A 578 2.27 23.12 -11.09
N TYR A 579 1.06 22.58 -11.28
CA TYR A 579 -0.19 23.35 -11.23
C TYR A 579 -0.32 24.14 -9.91
N ASP A 580 -0.16 23.45 -8.78
CA ASP A 580 -0.34 24.05 -7.46
C ASP A 580 0.78 25.01 -7.08
N LEU A 581 2.01 24.74 -7.52
CA LEU A 581 3.14 25.67 -7.37
C LEU A 581 2.89 26.95 -8.17
N GLN A 582 2.47 26.85 -9.44
CA GLN A 582 2.12 27.99 -10.29
C GLN A 582 0.94 28.80 -9.72
N LYS A 583 -0.09 28.12 -9.22
CA LYS A 583 -1.24 28.75 -8.54
C LYS A 583 -0.78 29.55 -7.31
N ARG A 584 0.15 29.00 -6.52
CA ARG A 584 0.73 29.68 -5.35
C ARG A 584 1.58 30.88 -5.76
N ILE A 585 2.41 30.76 -6.80
CA ILE A 585 3.19 31.88 -7.35
C ILE A 585 2.26 33.05 -7.69
N ARG A 586 1.21 32.83 -8.50
CA ARG A 586 0.23 33.87 -8.86
C ARG A 586 -0.41 34.53 -7.63
N LYS A 587 -0.76 33.73 -6.60
CA LYS A 587 -1.32 34.23 -5.33
C LYS A 587 -0.31 35.11 -4.59
N LEU A 588 0.95 34.67 -4.49
CA LEU A 588 2.02 35.37 -3.78
C LEU A 588 2.38 36.68 -4.49
N GLU A 589 2.52 36.68 -5.82
CA GLU A 589 2.81 37.87 -6.62
C GLU A 589 1.72 38.95 -6.47
N LYS A 590 0.45 38.54 -6.51
CA LYS A 590 -0.69 39.42 -6.23
C LYS A 590 -0.63 39.98 -4.81
N GLY A 591 -0.30 39.12 -3.84
CA GLY A 591 -0.15 39.52 -2.43
C GLY A 591 1.06 40.43 -2.16
N LEU A 592 2.14 40.31 -2.95
CA LEU A 592 3.34 41.13 -2.90
C LEU A 592 3.22 42.42 -3.72
N LYS A 593 2.17 42.54 -4.55
CA LYS A 593 1.91 43.64 -5.48
C LYS A 593 3.03 43.81 -6.51
N ILE A 594 3.52 42.69 -7.06
CA ILE A 594 4.52 42.70 -8.12
C ILE A 594 3.89 43.27 -9.41
N PRO A 595 4.55 44.21 -10.12
CA PRO A 595 4.04 44.76 -11.37
C PRO A 595 3.76 43.67 -12.42
N LYS A 596 2.68 43.77 -13.19
CA LYS A 596 2.26 42.74 -14.17
C LYS A 596 3.38 42.32 -15.15
N ARG A 597 4.28 43.24 -15.51
CA ARG A 597 5.45 42.97 -16.39
C ARG A 597 6.55 42.09 -15.75
N GLU A 598 6.57 42.01 -14.43
CA GLU A 598 7.52 41.25 -13.61
C GLU A 598 6.86 39.99 -13.02
N GLN A 599 5.57 39.79 -13.26
CA GLN A 599 4.85 38.58 -12.85
C GLN A 599 5.17 37.43 -13.81
N HIS A 600 5.16 36.21 -13.28
CA HIS A 600 5.31 35.01 -14.08
C HIS A 600 4.11 34.85 -15.03
N ASP A 601 4.42 34.67 -16.31
CA ASP A 601 3.42 34.37 -17.32
C ASP A 601 3.34 32.86 -17.58
N PHE A 602 2.32 32.23 -16.99
CA PHE A 602 1.97 30.85 -17.26
C PHE A 602 0.92 30.71 -18.38
N GLY A 603 0.78 31.67 -19.30
CA GLY A 603 -0.18 31.60 -20.42
C GLY A 603 0.02 30.40 -21.34
N HIS A 604 1.22 29.82 -21.37
CA HIS A 604 1.55 28.56 -22.07
C HIS A 604 0.99 27.32 -21.37
N VAL A 605 0.62 27.42 -20.09
CA VAL A 605 -0.09 26.38 -19.33
C VAL A 605 -1.52 26.88 -19.17
N LEU A 606 -2.44 26.33 -19.96
CA LEU A 606 -3.86 26.67 -19.82
C LEU A 606 -4.36 26.16 -18.46
N LEU A 607 -4.24 27.00 -17.43
CA LEU A 607 -4.87 26.84 -16.11
C LEU A 607 -6.40 27.05 -16.21
N SER A 608 -6.97 26.60 -17.32
CA SER A 608 -8.37 26.73 -17.70
C SER A 608 -9.20 25.70 -16.96
N LYS A 609 -10.42 26.08 -16.57
CA LYS A 609 -11.39 25.12 -16.06
C LYS A 609 -11.79 24.15 -17.18
N PRO A 610 -12.14 22.89 -16.86
CA PRO A 610 -12.70 21.98 -17.85
C PRO A 610 -14.01 22.56 -18.42
N ILE A 611 -14.31 22.20 -19.67
CA ILE A 611 -15.53 22.66 -20.34
C ILE A 611 -16.70 21.83 -19.81
N GLU A 612 -17.74 22.49 -19.31
CA GLU A 612 -18.95 21.79 -18.87
C GLU A 612 -19.86 21.51 -20.08
N VAL A 613 -20.25 20.25 -20.24
CA VAL A 613 -21.15 19.77 -21.29
C VAL A 613 -22.26 18.96 -20.64
N SER A 614 -23.48 19.03 -21.17
CA SER A 614 -24.60 18.20 -20.73
C SER A 614 -25.05 17.24 -21.82
N VAL A 615 -25.38 16.02 -21.41
CA VAL A 615 -25.99 14.99 -22.26
C VAL A 615 -27.28 14.54 -21.60
N GLU A 616 -28.37 14.58 -22.37
CA GLU A 616 -29.69 14.18 -21.90
C GLU A 616 -29.99 12.75 -22.33
N GLY A 617 -30.48 11.92 -21.40
CA GLY A 617 -30.82 10.52 -21.65
C GLY A 617 -32.00 10.02 -20.81
N ILE A 618 -32.52 8.85 -21.13
CA ILE A 618 -33.59 8.19 -20.37
C ILE A 618 -32.96 7.28 -19.33
N GLN A 619 -33.19 7.56 -18.04
CA GLN A 619 -32.68 6.75 -16.94
C GLN A 619 -33.68 5.63 -16.60
N ILE A 620 -33.19 4.42 -16.36
CA ILE A 620 -33.99 3.29 -15.88
C ILE A 620 -33.81 3.17 -14.37
N LYS A 621 -34.90 3.31 -13.62
CA LYS A 621 -34.94 3.11 -12.16
C LYS A 621 -35.56 1.75 -11.88
N LYS A 622 -34.76 0.82 -11.36
CA LYS A 622 -35.23 -0.51 -10.93
C LYS A 622 -35.82 -0.39 -9.53
N GLU A 623 -37.12 -0.65 -9.40
CA GLU A 623 -37.77 -0.79 -8.11
C GLU A 623 -37.60 -2.23 -7.61
N TYR A 624 -36.94 -2.39 -6.47
CA TYR A 624 -36.83 -3.67 -5.79
C TYR A 624 -38.03 -3.86 -4.86
N PRO A 625 -38.63 -5.06 -4.80
CA PRO A 625 -39.70 -5.33 -3.85
C PRO A 625 -39.19 -5.12 -2.41
N PRO A 626 -40.03 -4.62 -1.50
CA PRO A 626 -39.63 -4.36 -0.12
C PRO A 626 -39.15 -5.65 0.54
N SER A 627 -37.88 -5.69 0.89
CA SER A 627 -37.31 -6.81 1.64
C SER A 627 -38.04 -6.93 2.97
N ARG A 628 -38.55 -8.13 3.30
CA ARG A 628 -39.34 -8.44 4.53
C ARG A 628 -38.57 -8.25 5.85
N ARG A 629 -37.41 -7.60 5.84
CA ARG A 629 -36.62 -7.24 7.03
C ARG A 629 -36.24 -5.76 6.99
N SER A 630 -37.22 -4.86 7.08
CA SER A 630 -36.94 -3.44 7.34
C SER A 630 -37.90 -2.95 8.43
N SER A 631 -37.35 -2.78 9.62
CA SER A 631 -38.03 -2.18 10.78
C SER A 631 -38.15 -0.67 10.60
N THR A 632 -39.30 -0.17 11.04
CA THR A 632 -39.70 1.24 11.21
C THR A 632 -38.58 2.23 11.53
N HIS A 633 -38.57 3.32 10.76
CA HIS A 633 -37.78 4.57 10.89
C HIS A 633 -36.32 4.55 10.39
N GLY A 634 -36.19 4.80 9.08
CA GLY A 634 -34.99 5.33 8.45
C GLY A 634 -35.21 5.38 6.94
N GLU A 635 -35.02 6.54 6.30
CA GLU A 635 -34.96 6.63 4.84
C GLU A 635 -33.92 5.63 4.33
N GLU A 636 -34.36 4.64 3.54
CA GLU A 636 -33.47 3.67 2.93
C GLU A 636 -32.56 4.41 1.94
N LYS A 637 -31.32 4.71 2.36
CA LYS A 637 -30.23 5.02 1.43
C LYS A 637 -30.02 3.78 0.56
N GLN A 638 -30.71 3.72 -0.58
CA GLN A 638 -30.41 2.76 -1.64
C GLN A 638 -28.89 2.77 -1.87
N ARG A 639 -28.28 1.58 -1.84
CA ARG A 639 -26.86 1.40 -2.19
C ARG A 639 -26.62 2.09 -3.53
N SER A 640 -25.58 2.93 -3.61
CA SER A 640 -25.10 3.51 -4.87
C SER A 640 -24.90 2.37 -5.87
N THR A 641 -25.84 2.24 -6.81
CA THR A 641 -25.82 1.22 -7.85
C THR A 641 -25.54 1.95 -9.15
N LYS A 642 -24.71 1.36 -10.03
CA LYS A 642 -24.43 1.94 -11.35
C LYS A 642 -25.76 2.28 -12.04
N THR A 643 -25.91 3.53 -12.45
CA THR A 643 -27.13 3.99 -13.10
C THR A 643 -27.28 3.33 -14.46
N ILE A 644 -28.49 2.87 -14.79
CA ILE A 644 -28.81 2.21 -16.05
C ILE A 644 -29.55 3.21 -16.93
N TRP A 645 -29.16 3.30 -18.19
CA TRP A 645 -29.69 4.27 -19.16
C TRP A 645 -30.13 3.55 -20.43
N VAL A 646 -30.91 4.25 -21.25
CA VAL A 646 -31.29 3.78 -22.59
C VAL A 646 -30.37 4.43 -23.62
N ASP A 647 -29.76 3.62 -24.50
CA ASP A 647 -29.02 4.14 -25.65
C ASP A 647 -29.97 4.40 -26.83
N GLU A 648 -30.52 5.62 -26.89
CA GLU A 648 -31.41 6.01 -27.99
C GLU A 648 -30.70 6.07 -29.35
N ALA A 649 -29.38 6.24 -29.37
CA ALA A 649 -28.59 6.36 -30.60
C ALA A 649 -28.22 4.98 -31.18
N GLU A 650 -28.03 3.97 -30.35
CA GLU A 650 -27.69 2.59 -30.74
C GLU A 650 -28.83 1.59 -30.43
N GLY A 651 -30.05 1.87 -30.93
CA GLY A 651 -31.12 0.86 -31.00
C GLY A 651 -31.97 0.67 -29.74
N GLY A 652 -31.81 1.50 -28.71
CA GLY A 652 -32.72 1.60 -27.56
C GLY A 652 -32.50 0.56 -26.46
N GLY A 653 -31.33 -0.08 -26.39
CA GLY A 653 -30.97 -1.06 -25.36
C GLY A 653 -30.61 -0.43 -24.00
N GLU A 654 -30.57 -1.25 -22.94
CA GLU A 654 -30.02 -0.85 -21.63
C GLU A 654 -28.49 -0.74 -21.70
N CYS A 655 -27.92 0.36 -21.23
CA CYS A 655 -26.48 0.61 -21.20
C CYS A 655 -26.05 1.36 -19.93
N SER A 656 -24.73 1.52 -19.75
CA SER A 656 -24.19 2.39 -18.70
C SER A 656 -24.30 3.87 -19.09
N VAL A 657 -24.09 4.78 -18.12
CA VAL A 657 -24.11 6.22 -18.38
C VAL A 657 -23.00 6.65 -19.33
N GLU A 658 -21.82 6.04 -19.21
CA GLU A 658 -20.65 6.33 -20.04
C GLU A 658 -20.87 5.88 -21.48
N ALA A 659 -21.50 4.71 -21.68
CA ALA A 659 -21.87 4.22 -23.00
C ALA A 659 -22.89 5.15 -23.69
N MET A 660 -23.93 5.57 -22.98
CA MET A 660 -24.94 6.52 -23.50
C MET A 660 -24.31 7.86 -23.90
N CYS A 661 -23.43 8.40 -23.06
CA CYS A 661 -22.68 9.61 -23.38
C CYS A 661 -21.78 9.42 -24.62
N LEU A 662 -21.08 8.29 -24.71
CA LEU A 662 -20.21 7.95 -25.84
C LEU A 662 -21.00 7.87 -27.16
N SER A 663 -22.17 7.22 -27.17
CA SER A 663 -23.05 7.15 -28.35
C SER A 663 -23.55 8.52 -28.78
N ASN A 664 -23.88 9.41 -27.83
CA ASN A 664 -24.18 10.80 -28.13
C ASN A 664 -22.97 11.53 -28.78
N TYR A 665 -21.73 11.32 -28.30
CA TYR A 665 -20.54 11.90 -28.95
C TYR A 665 -20.33 11.35 -30.36
N ARG A 666 -20.56 10.05 -30.57
CA ARG A 666 -20.51 9.43 -31.91
C ARG A 666 -21.51 10.06 -32.88
N SER A 667 -22.72 10.36 -32.43
CA SER A 667 -23.73 11.06 -33.24
C SER A 667 -23.30 12.48 -33.67
N ARG A 668 -22.33 13.08 -32.95
CA ARG A 668 -21.75 14.40 -33.25
C ARG A 668 -20.47 14.32 -34.09
N GLY A 669 -20.10 13.12 -34.56
CA GLY A 669 -18.94 12.89 -35.43
C GLY A 669 -17.64 12.49 -34.73
N PHE A 670 -17.65 12.27 -33.41
CA PHE A 670 -16.46 11.80 -32.70
C PHE A 670 -16.30 10.27 -32.81
N LYS A 671 -15.06 9.81 -32.91
CA LYS A 671 -14.71 8.44 -32.52
C LYS A 671 -14.32 8.42 -31.04
N GLY A 672 -14.41 7.28 -30.38
CA GLY A 672 -14.06 7.21 -28.97
C GLY A 672 -14.15 5.85 -28.31
N TYR A 673 -13.43 5.73 -27.20
CA TYR A 673 -13.34 4.58 -26.32
C TYR A 673 -13.76 4.95 -24.89
N HIS A 674 -14.50 4.04 -24.24
CA HIS A 674 -14.66 4.03 -22.78
C HIS A 674 -13.67 2.99 -22.23
N ALA A 675 -12.53 3.47 -21.73
CA ALA A 675 -11.40 2.58 -21.41
C ALA A 675 -10.75 2.84 -20.05
N GLU A 676 -11.27 3.75 -19.21
CA GLU A 676 -10.72 4.04 -17.88
C GLU A 676 -9.18 4.27 -17.89
N GLY A 677 -8.69 4.96 -18.93
CA GLY A 677 -7.25 5.21 -19.17
C GLY A 677 -6.45 4.04 -19.80
N GLY A 678 -7.08 2.90 -20.10
CA GLY A 678 -6.47 1.76 -20.78
C GLY A 678 -5.84 2.12 -22.13
N ILE A 679 -6.51 2.95 -22.94
CA ILE A 679 -5.96 3.42 -24.22
C ILE A 679 -4.67 4.24 -24.04
N VAL A 680 -4.60 5.09 -23.02
CA VAL A 680 -3.39 5.89 -22.72
C VAL A 680 -2.25 4.99 -22.26
N ARG A 681 -2.55 3.96 -21.44
CA ARG A 681 -1.58 2.93 -21.05
C ARG A 681 -1.05 2.16 -22.25
N THR A 682 -1.90 1.82 -23.21
CA THR A 682 -1.50 1.15 -24.45
C THR A 682 -0.64 2.04 -25.33
N LEU A 683 -1.03 3.30 -25.55
CA LEU A 683 -0.20 4.26 -26.28
C LEU A 683 1.17 4.42 -25.63
N PHE A 684 1.22 4.58 -24.30
CA PHE A 684 2.49 4.64 -23.58
C PHE A 684 3.32 3.37 -23.78
N ALA A 685 2.73 2.18 -23.66
CA ALA A 685 3.44 0.92 -23.84
C ALA A 685 4.02 0.75 -25.26
N TYR A 686 3.29 1.16 -26.32
CA TYR A 686 3.83 1.20 -27.67
C TYR A 686 4.97 2.23 -27.79
N LEU A 687 4.71 3.46 -27.34
CA LEU A 687 5.63 4.59 -27.50
C LEU A 687 6.88 4.49 -26.64
N PHE A 688 6.89 3.67 -25.59
CA PHE A 688 8.03 3.50 -24.68
C PHE A 688 8.55 2.06 -24.65
N TYR A 689 8.15 1.18 -25.58
CA TYR A 689 8.47 -0.25 -25.51
C TYR A 689 9.97 -0.54 -25.29
N ASP A 690 10.85 0.02 -26.12
CA ASP A 690 12.29 -0.12 -26.00
C ASP A 690 12.88 0.57 -24.75
N VAL A 691 12.27 1.67 -24.30
CA VAL A 691 12.65 2.34 -23.04
C VAL A 691 12.27 1.49 -21.82
N LEU A 692 11.10 0.84 -21.84
CA LEU A 692 10.65 -0.06 -20.78
C LEU A 692 11.60 -1.25 -20.61
N PHE A 693 12.10 -1.80 -21.71
CA PHE A 693 12.92 -3.02 -21.74
C PHE A 693 14.43 -2.76 -21.95
N VAL A 694 14.86 -1.50 -21.83
CA VAL A 694 16.29 -1.16 -21.80
C VAL A 694 16.96 -1.79 -20.59
N TYR A 695 18.21 -2.21 -20.74
CA TYR A 695 18.99 -2.80 -19.66
C TYR A 695 19.22 -1.79 -18.54
N ILE A 696 18.62 -2.05 -17.37
CA ILE A 696 18.97 -1.43 -16.09
C ILE A 696 19.31 -2.58 -15.12
N PRO A 697 20.48 -2.55 -14.46
CA PRO A 697 20.89 -3.59 -13.54
C PRO A 697 19.87 -3.84 -12.43
N ASN A 698 19.64 -5.11 -12.08
CA ASN A 698 18.76 -5.58 -10.99
C ASN A 698 17.25 -5.39 -11.19
N VAL A 699 16.84 -4.72 -12.27
CA VAL A 699 15.43 -4.42 -12.55
C VAL A 699 14.71 -5.60 -13.24
N PHE A 700 15.43 -6.41 -14.01
CA PHE A 700 14.91 -7.63 -14.63
C PHE A 700 15.57 -8.85 -13.99
N GLN A 701 14.86 -9.51 -13.08
CA GLN A 701 15.36 -10.67 -12.32
C GLN A 701 14.97 -12.01 -12.94
N THR A 702 13.93 -12.04 -13.78
CA THR A 702 13.50 -13.26 -14.48
C THR A 702 13.16 -12.98 -15.94
N ALA A 703 13.17 -14.02 -16.77
CA ALA A 703 12.77 -13.95 -18.18
C ALA A 703 11.24 -13.87 -18.41
N TYR A 704 10.45 -13.74 -17.35
CA TYR A 704 8.98 -13.80 -17.40
C TYR A 704 8.31 -12.50 -16.95
N GLN A 705 9.08 -11.42 -16.84
CA GLN A 705 8.57 -10.10 -16.49
C GLN A 705 7.92 -9.42 -17.69
N THR A 706 6.72 -8.92 -17.49
CA THR A 706 5.96 -8.08 -18.42
C THR A 706 6.35 -6.60 -18.33
N CYS A 707 7.07 -6.22 -17.28
CA CYS A 707 7.58 -4.87 -17.07
C CYS A 707 8.83 -4.85 -16.18
N PRO A 708 9.61 -3.76 -16.19
CA PRO A 708 10.71 -3.60 -15.25
C PRO A 708 10.19 -3.45 -13.80
N LEU A 709 10.91 -3.99 -12.81
CA LEU A 709 10.51 -3.94 -11.39
C LEU A 709 10.41 -2.52 -10.82
N ASP A 710 11.14 -1.57 -11.41
CA ASP A 710 11.15 -0.18 -10.98
C ASP A 710 9.97 0.65 -11.53
N LEU A 711 9.17 0.14 -12.48
CA LEU A 711 8.09 0.88 -13.14
C LEU A 711 7.07 1.50 -12.16
N HIS A 712 6.76 0.78 -11.08
CA HIS A 712 5.79 1.21 -10.09
C HIS A 712 6.40 2.03 -8.94
N THR A 713 7.59 2.56 -9.15
CA THR A 713 8.46 3.16 -8.13
C THR A 713 8.94 4.52 -8.61
N ASP A 714 9.44 5.34 -7.69
CA ASP A 714 10.03 6.64 -7.99
C ASP A 714 11.44 6.55 -8.61
N ALA A 715 11.94 5.35 -8.88
CA ALA A 715 13.23 5.11 -9.52
C ALA A 715 13.14 4.98 -11.05
N PHE A 716 11.97 4.63 -11.62
CA PHE A 716 11.84 4.37 -13.07
C PHE A 716 12.30 5.55 -13.93
N PHE A 717 11.78 6.75 -13.62
CA PHE A 717 12.10 7.95 -14.38
C PHE A 717 13.58 8.35 -14.22
N PRO A 718 14.14 8.50 -13.00
CA PRO A 718 15.56 8.82 -12.83
C PRO A 718 16.51 7.82 -13.50
N SER A 719 16.23 6.52 -13.43
CA SER A 719 17.08 5.47 -14.03
C SER A 719 17.12 5.51 -15.56
N ARG A 720 16.14 6.16 -16.21
CA ARG A 720 16.01 6.23 -17.68
C ARG A 720 15.81 7.67 -18.16
N ALA A 721 16.25 8.66 -17.37
CA ALA A 721 15.92 10.06 -17.66
C ALA A 721 16.42 10.49 -19.04
N SER A 722 17.57 9.99 -19.48
CA SER A 722 18.13 10.29 -20.80
C SER A 722 17.24 9.73 -21.92
N GLU A 723 16.93 8.44 -21.85
CA GLU A 723 16.14 7.69 -22.82
C GLU A 723 14.70 8.22 -22.90
N ILE A 724 14.09 8.49 -21.73
CA ILE A 724 12.76 9.07 -21.61
C ILE A 724 12.75 10.45 -22.27
N ASN A 725 13.65 11.36 -21.88
CA ASN A 725 13.66 12.71 -22.45
C ASN A 725 13.94 12.71 -23.96
N HIS A 726 14.79 11.80 -24.45
CA HIS A 726 15.00 11.62 -25.89
C HIS A 726 13.71 11.18 -26.59
N ARG A 727 13.02 10.15 -26.08
CA ARG A 727 11.75 9.67 -26.61
C ARG A 727 10.66 10.74 -26.61
N LEU A 728 10.60 11.55 -25.56
CA LEU A 728 9.64 12.68 -25.49
C LEU A 728 9.86 13.67 -26.64
N VAL A 729 11.12 14.01 -26.95
CA VAL A 729 11.45 14.89 -28.08
C VAL A 729 11.11 14.24 -29.43
N GLU A 730 11.31 12.92 -29.60
CA GLU A 730 10.88 12.22 -30.82
C GLU A 730 9.35 12.30 -31.01
N ILE A 731 8.59 12.11 -29.93
CA ILE A 731 7.12 12.21 -29.93
C ILE A 731 6.69 13.65 -30.27
N GLU A 732 7.32 14.66 -29.68
CA GLU A 732 7.08 16.08 -29.96
C GLU A 732 7.29 16.41 -31.44
N ASN A 733 8.28 15.80 -32.08
CA ASN A 733 8.60 16.00 -33.49
C ASN A 733 7.76 15.15 -34.45
N GLY A 734 6.77 14.40 -33.96
CA GLY A 734 5.80 13.67 -34.78
C GLY A 734 6.15 12.21 -35.10
N SER A 735 7.17 11.63 -34.47
CA SER A 735 7.59 10.24 -34.71
C SER A 735 6.68 9.17 -34.10
N ALA A 736 5.63 9.57 -33.36
CA ALA A 736 4.76 8.67 -32.60
C ALA A 736 4.16 7.53 -33.47
N ALA A 737 3.67 7.86 -34.67
CA ALA A 737 3.08 6.87 -35.57
C ALA A 737 4.10 5.83 -36.05
N ASP A 738 5.34 6.24 -36.35
CA ASP A 738 6.39 5.35 -36.83
C ASP A 738 6.88 4.41 -35.72
N ILE A 739 6.97 4.91 -34.49
CA ILE A 739 7.29 4.10 -33.30
C ILE A 739 6.23 3.02 -33.10
N ILE A 740 4.94 3.40 -33.13
CA ILE A 740 3.81 2.45 -32.99
C ILE A 740 3.88 1.37 -34.07
N ARG A 741 4.04 1.74 -35.36
CA ARG A 741 4.13 0.77 -36.47
C ARG A 741 5.29 -0.20 -36.29
N THR A 742 6.44 0.30 -35.84
CA THR A 742 7.65 -0.51 -35.66
C THR A 742 7.44 -1.57 -34.58
N VAL A 743 6.88 -1.19 -33.44
CA VAL A 743 6.58 -2.12 -32.34
C VAL A 743 5.47 -3.09 -32.74
N ASP A 744 4.40 -2.61 -33.36
CA ASP A 744 3.27 -3.43 -33.80
C ASP A 744 3.71 -4.53 -34.78
N THR A 745 4.48 -4.16 -35.81
CA THR A 745 5.02 -5.10 -36.82
C THR A 745 5.88 -6.19 -36.18
N ARG A 746 6.66 -5.85 -35.15
CA ARG A 746 7.60 -6.79 -34.50
C ARG A 746 6.90 -7.72 -33.51
N GLU A 747 5.91 -7.22 -32.77
CA GLU A 747 5.40 -7.86 -31.55
C GLU A 747 3.95 -8.36 -31.66
N ARG A 748 3.13 -7.84 -32.60
CA ARG A 748 1.69 -8.17 -32.69
C ARG A 748 1.45 -9.65 -33.01
N GLU A 749 2.20 -10.23 -33.93
CA GLU A 749 2.06 -11.66 -34.29
C GLU A 749 2.39 -12.57 -33.11
N LYS A 750 3.41 -12.21 -32.32
CA LYS A 750 3.79 -12.93 -31.10
C LYS A 750 2.78 -12.71 -29.97
N ARG A 751 1.92 -11.68 -30.05
CA ARG A 751 1.08 -11.20 -28.94
C ARG A 751 1.89 -11.03 -27.66
N THR A 752 3.04 -10.35 -27.76
CA THR A 752 3.98 -10.21 -26.65
C THR A 752 3.31 -9.60 -25.41
N CYS A 753 3.56 -10.20 -24.26
CA CYS A 753 2.92 -9.87 -22.99
C CYS A 753 3.71 -8.76 -22.28
N ALA A 754 3.45 -7.50 -22.63
CA ALA A 754 4.03 -6.32 -21.98
C ALA A 754 2.96 -5.53 -21.20
N ILE A 755 3.33 -4.93 -20.07
CA ILE A 755 2.39 -4.16 -19.25
C ILE A 755 1.80 -2.98 -20.02
N GLY A 756 0.50 -2.74 -19.84
CA GLY A 756 -0.23 -1.65 -20.51
C GLY A 756 -0.51 -1.89 -21.99
N LEU A 757 0.18 -2.82 -22.64
CA LEU A 757 0.00 -3.15 -24.06
C LEU A 757 -1.22 -4.04 -24.25
N ASN A 758 -2.27 -3.49 -24.86
CA ASN A 758 -3.47 -4.24 -25.22
C ASN A 758 -3.56 -4.39 -26.75
N TRP A 759 -3.46 -5.64 -27.21
CA TRP A 759 -3.52 -6.01 -28.62
C TRP A 759 -4.92 -5.92 -29.23
N ASP A 760 -5.95 -5.77 -28.40
CA ASP A 760 -7.35 -5.71 -28.83
C ASP A 760 -7.74 -4.30 -29.34
N PHE A 761 -6.88 -3.30 -29.14
CA PHE A 761 -7.02 -2.02 -29.84
C PHE A 761 -6.53 -2.14 -31.28
N GLU A 762 -7.35 -1.65 -32.21
CA GLU A 762 -7.04 -1.63 -33.63
C GLU A 762 -5.87 -0.67 -33.91
N LEU A 763 -4.92 -1.14 -34.73
CA LEU A 763 -3.74 -0.36 -35.09
C LEU A 763 -4.13 0.97 -35.78
N ASP A 764 -5.12 0.94 -36.67
CA ASP A 764 -5.57 2.12 -37.40
C ASP A 764 -6.11 3.19 -36.44
N ASP A 765 -6.84 2.80 -35.40
CA ASP A 765 -7.33 3.75 -34.40
C ASP A 765 -6.16 4.36 -33.60
N LEU A 766 -5.16 3.56 -33.20
CA LEU A 766 -3.98 4.09 -32.49
C LEU A 766 -3.24 5.12 -33.35
N LEU A 767 -3.11 4.88 -34.65
CA LEU A 767 -2.46 5.77 -35.61
C LEU A 767 -3.27 7.04 -35.85
N GLU A 768 -4.60 6.93 -35.98
CA GLU A 768 -5.48 8.09 -36.05
C GLU A 768 -5.37 8.95 -34.79
N ILE A 769 -5.40 8.33 -33.62
CA ILE A 769 -5.32 9.03 -32.33
C ILE A 769 -4.03 9.85 -32.23
N VAL A 770 -2.86 9.25 -32.50
CA VAL A 770 -1.59 10.00 -32.42
C VAL A 770 -1.48 11.07 -33.50
N SER A 771 -2.17 10.93 -34.64
CA SER A 771 -2.24 11.97 -35.67
C SER A 771 -3.15 13.15 -35.30
N CYS A 772 -4.11 12.93 -34.39
CA CYS A 772 -5.00 13.94 -33.82
C CYS A 772 -4.44 14.60 -32.55
N PHE A 773 -3.43 13.99 -31.94
CA PHE A 773 -2.73 14.58 -30.80
C PHE A 773 -1.83 15.72 -31.27
N ASP A 774 -1.76 16.77 -30.46
CA ASP A 774 -0.58 17.64 -30.48
C ASP A 774 0.61 16.87 -29.90
N GLY A 775 1.76 16.90 -30.59
CA GLY A 775 2.94 16.12 -30.21
C GLY A 775 3.48 16.49 -28.82
N GLN A 776 3.46 17.78 -28.47
CA GLN A 776 3.86 18.27 -27.15
C GLN A 776 2.88 17.81 -26.07
N ALA A 777 1.59 17.87 -26.36
CA ALA A 777 0.57 17.37 -25.44
C ALA A 777 0.72 15.86 -25.17
N LEU A 778 0.96 15.05 -26.22
CA LEU A 778 1.17 13.60 -26.08
C LEU A 778 2.45 13.30 -25.29
N ALA A 779 3.53 14.04 -25.53
CA ALA A 779 4.77 13.93 -24.77
C ALA A 779 4.56 14.25 -23.27
N ILE A 780 3.82 15.30 -22.93
CA ILE A 780 3.50 15.63 -21.53
C ILE A 780 2.73 14.49 -20.86
N VAL A 781 1.73 13.89 -21.54
CA VAL A 781 1.00 12.72 -21.01
C VAL A 781 1.93 11.54 -20.78
N CYS A 782 2.82 11.24 -21.72
CA CYS A 782 3.81 10.17 -21.58
C CYS A 782 4.81 10.45 -20.44
N LYS A 783 5.22 11.71 -20.26
CA LYS A 783 6.11 12.12 -19.17
C LYS A 783 5.45 11.86 -17.81
N VAL A 784 4.19 12.23 -17.64
CA VAL A 784 3.45 11.96 -16.40
C VAL A 784 3.27 10.46 -16.14
N MET A 785 3.03 9.68 -17.19
CA MET A 785 2.99 8.22 -17.09
C MET A 785 4.34 7.62 -16.66
N ALA A 786 5.46 8.17 -17.15
CA ALA A 786 6.79 7.74 -16.74
C ALA A 786 7.15 8.19 -15.30
N GLU A 787 6.73 9.39 -14.88
CA GLU A 787 6.97 9.89 -13.52
C GLU A 787 6.12 9.14 -12.46
N GLU A 788 4.88 8.75 -12.80
CA GLU A 788 3.87 8.34 -11.81
C GLU A 788 2.99 7.15 -12.25
N TYR A 789 3.55 6.15 -12.94
CA TYR A 789 2.82 5.04 -13.56
C TYR A 789 1.82 4.34 -12.62
N ARG A 790 2.24 4.01 -11.39
CA ARG A 790 1.41 3.28 -10.41
C ARG A 790 0.18 4.07 -9.96
N VAL A 791 0.38 5.32 -9.52
CA VAL A 791 -0.68 6.14 -8.92
C VAL A 791 -1.60 6.71 -9.99
N ARG A 792 -1.09 6.86 -11.22
CA ARG A 792 -1.79 7.56 -12.32
C ARG A 792 -2.34 6.64 -13.39
N GLY A 793 -2.20 5.32 -13.22
CA GLY A 793 -2.98 4.34 -13.98
C GLY A 793 -4.49 4.40 -13.72
N GLY A 794 -4.94 5.09 -12.65
CA GLY A 794 -6.35 5.35 -12.34
C GLY A 794 -6.70 6.85 -12.32
N GLY A 795 -7.99 7.16 -12.44
CA GLY A 795 -8.52 8.53 -12.40
C GLY A 795 -8.33 9.34 -13.69
N MET A 796 -7.91 8.71 -14.79
CA MET A 796 -8.02 9.30 -16.13
C MET A 796 -9.51 9.49 -16.45
N PRO A 797 -9.90 10.56 -17.20
CA PRO A 797 -11.28 10.74 -17.63
C PRO A 797 -11.85 9.50 -18.34
N ASP A 798 -13.13 9.21 -18.09
CA ASP A 798 -13.79 7.97 -18.51
C ASP A 798 -13.72 7.74 -20.03
N LEU A 799 -14.03 8.78 -20.80
CA LEU A 799 -14.09 8.75 -22.26
C LEU A 799 -12.84 9.37 -22.87
N PHE A 800 -12.25 8.65 -23.81
CA PHE A 800 -11.22 9.14 -24.72
C PHE A 800 -11.86 9.31 -26.10
N LEU A 801 -11.88 10.53 -26.62
CA LEU A 801 -12.53 10.88 -27.88
C LEU A 801 -11.52 11.52 -28.84
N TRP A 802 -11.70 11.31 -30.14
CA TRP A 802 -10.95 12.03 -31.17
C TRP A 802 -11.81 12.38 -32.38
N ASP A 803 -11.43 13.46 -33.04
CA ASP A 803 -12.04 13.98 -34.26
C ASP A 803 -10.94 14.10 -35.32
N VAL A 804 -11.03 13.26 -36.35
CA VAL A 804 -10.05 13.17 -37.44
C VAL A 804 -10.07 14.42 -38.32
N GLU A 805 -11.25 15.03 -38.52
CA GLU A 805 -11.39 16.22 -39.35
C GLU A 805 -10.80 17.45 -38.66
N LYS A 806 -11.08 17.60 -37.36
CA LYS A 806 -10.54 18.71 -36.55
C LYS A 806 -9.13 18.47 -36.04
N LYS A 807 -8.59 17.25 -36.22
CA LYS A 807 -7.31 16.81 -35.63
C LYS A 807 -7.22 17.15 -34.15
N GLN A 808 -8.20 16.68 -33.39
CA GLN A 808 -8.33 17.02 -31.98
C GLN A 808 -8.63 15.78 -31.15
N VAL A 809 -7.93 15.66 -30.02
CA VAL A 809 -8.24 14.73 -28.95
C VAL A 809 -8.99 15.44 -27.83
N VAL A 810 -10.00 14.76 -27.27
CA VAL A 810 -10.82 15.23 -26.17
C VAL A 810 -10.93 14.15 -25.10
N PHE A 811 -10.68 14.53 -23.85
CA PHE A 811 -10.96 13.67 -22.70
C PHE A 811 -12.26 14.14 -22.05
N SER A 812 -13.19 13.23 -21.80
CA SER A 812 -14.46 13.57 -21.16
C SER A 812 -14.71 12.71 -19.93
N GLU A 813 -14.86 13.38 -18.78
CA GLU A 813 -15.21 12.76 -17.51
C GLU A 813 -16.73 12.83 -17.33
N VAL A 814 -17.39 11.68 -17.18
CA VAL A 814 -18.84 11.58 -17.13
C VAL A 814 -19.30 11.59 -15.68
N LYS A 815 -20.18 12.54 -15.34
CA LYS A 815 -20.76 12.66 -14.01
C LYS A 815 -22.27 12.63 -14.05
N SER A 816 -22.84 11.82 -13.17
CA SER A 816 -24.27 11.86 -12.86
C SER A 816 -24.56 12.92 -11.78
N GLU A 817 -25.82 13.29 -11.60
CA GLU A 817 -26.27 14.41 -10.75
C GLU A 817 -25.72 14.41 -9.30
N ASN A 818 -25.37 13.24 -8.75
CA ASN A 818 -24.85 13.10 -7.38
C ASN A 818 -23.35 12.77 -7.30
N ASP A 819 -22.67 12.65 -8.44
CA ASP A 819 -21.27 12.23 -8.47
C ASP A 819 -20.31 13.43 -8.38
N ARG A 820 -19.18 13.24 -7.70
CA ARG A 820 -18.16 14.26 -7.50
C ARG A 820 -16.83 13.79 -8.05
N LEU A 821 -16.05 14.71 -8.60
CA LEU A 821 -14.68 14.45 -9.01
C LEU A 821 -13.84 13.96 -7.82
N SER A 822 -13.13 12.85 -8.00
CA SER A 822 -12.08 12.42 -7.08
C SER A 822 -10.84 13.32 -7.20
N ASP A 823 -9.97 13.31 -6.18
CA ASP A 823 -8.74 14.10 -6.18
C ASP A 823 -7.80 13.71 -7.33
N THR A 824 -7.73 12.41 -7.66
CA THR A 824 -6.94 11.88 -8.78
C THR A 824 -7.49 12.36 -10.13
N GLN A 825 -8.82 12.41 -10.29
CA GLN A 825 -9.46 12.94 -11.50
C GLN A 825 -9.18 14.43 -11.68
N ARG A 826 -9.30 15.24 -10.61
CA ARG A 826 -8.98 16.67 -10.68
C ARG A 826 -7.54 16.92 -11.11
N LEU A 827 -6.61 16.10 -10.63
CA LEU A 827 -5.22 16.22 -11.03
C LEU A 827 -5.00 15.88 -12.50
N TRP A 828 -5.58 14.79 -13.00
CA TRP A 828 -5.50 14.46 -14.43
C TRP A 828 -6.11 15.55 -15.29
N ILE A 829 -7.24 16.13 -14.88
CA ILE A 829 -7.82 17.31 -15.54
C ILE A 829 -6.79 18.45 -15.59
N HIS A 830 -6.15 18.80 -14.47
CA HIS A 830 -5.14 19.86 -14.44
C HIS A 830 -3.94 19.59 -15.35
N VAL A 831 -3.46 18.34 -15.39
CA VAL A 831 -2.36 17.92 -16.26
C VAL A 831 -2.77 18.04 -17.74
N LEU A 832 -3.92 17.50 -18.11
CA LEU A 832 -4.43 17.49 -19.48
C LEU A 832 -4.72 18.92 -19.97
N THR A 833 -5.42 19.73 -19.18
CA THR A 833 -5.66 21.15 -19.53
C THR A 833 -4.35 21.93 -19.59
N GLY A 834 -3.42 21.66 -18.68
CA GLY A 834 -2.10 22.29 -18.67
C GLY A 834 -1.27 21.94 -19.90
N ALA A 835 -1.44 20.74 -20.45
CA ALA A 835 -0.86 20.29 -21.71
C ALA A 835 -1.59 20.83 -22.96
N GLY A 836 -2.65 21.64 -22.79
CA GLY A 836 -3.43 22.18 -23.89
C GLY A 836 -4.48 21.22 -24.48
N ILE A 837 -4.71 20.07 -23.83
CA ILE A 837 -5.70 19.10 -24.26
C ILE A 837 -7.08 19.56 -23.81
N ARG A 838 -8.07 19.41 -24.69
CA ARG A 838 -9.47 19.71 -24.37
C ARG A 838 -10.00 18.67 -23.40
N VAL A 839 -10.48 19.13 -22.25
CA VAL A 839 -11.11 18.30 -21.23
C VAL A 839 -12.54 18.76 -20.99
N GLU A 840 -13.48 17.82 -21.00
CA GLU A 840 -14.91 18.08 -20.80
C GLU A 840 -15.43 17.37 -19.54
N LEU A 841 -16.16 18.10 -18.71
CA LEU A 841 -16.97 17.53 -17.65
C LEU A 841 -18.38 17.31 -18.19
N CYS A 842 -18.70 16.05 -18.51
CA CYS A 842 -19.96 15.65 -19.13
C CYS A 842 -20.98 15.28 -18.06
N ASN A 843 -21.93 16.18 -17.83
CA ASN A 843 -23.04 15.97 -16.91
C ASN A 843 -24.15 15.19 -17.62
N ALA A 844 -24.37 13.94 -17.20
CA ALA A 844 -25.48 13.12 -17.65
C ALA A 844 -26.76 13.49 -16.90
N VAL A 845 -27.75 14.00 -17.64
CA VAL A 845 -29.02 14.50 -17.11
C VAL A 845 -30.16 13.59 -17.55
N ALA A 846 -30.98 13.15 -16.60
CA ALA A 846 -32.16 12.36 -16.90
C ALA A 846 -33.27 13.27 -17.45
N LYS A 847 -33.59 13.15 -18.73
CA LYS A 847 -34.76 13.83 -19.32
C LYS A 847 -36.07 13.11 -18.97
N ASP A 848 -36.00 11.80 -18.77
CA ASP A 848 -37.12 10.93 -18.40
C ASP A 848 -36.61 9.76 -17.53
N ALA A 849 -37.47 9.23 -16.65
CA ALA A 849 -37.15 8.14 -15.74
C ALA A 849 -38.15 6.98 -15.90
N ARG A 850 -37.72 5.89 -16.54
CA ARG A 850 -38.53 4.67 -16.69
C ARG A 850 -38.40 3.80 -15.46
N ILE A 851 -39.50 3.55 -14.79
CA ILE A 851 -39.56 2.64 -13.64
C ILE A 851 -39.81 1.22 -14.15
N THR A 852 -38.92 0.28 -13.81
CA THR A 852 -39.10 -1.15 -14.10
C THR A 852 -39.10 -1.92 -12.79
N ALA A 853 -40.14 -2.73 -12.57
CA ALA A 853 -40.19 -3.65 -11.43
C ALA A 853 -39.24 -4.82 -11.69
N VAL A 854 -38.35 -5.10 -10.74
CA VAL A 854 -37.53 -6.33 -10.77
C VAL A 854 -38.43 -7.48 -10.35
N GLY A 855 -38.72 -8.39 -11.29
CA GLY A 855 -39.59 -9.56 -11.09
C GLY A 855 -38.99 -10.63 -10.18
#